data_AF-A0A9E3WQ08-F1
#
_entry.id   AF-A0A9E3WQ08-F1
#
_cell.length_a   1.000
_cell.length_b   1.000
_cell.length_c   1.000
_cell.angle_alpha   90.00
_cell.angle_beta   90.00
_cell.angle_gamma   90.00
#
_symmetry.space_group_name_H-M   'P 1'
#
loop_
_entity.id
_entity.type
_entity.pdbx_description
1 polymer ?
#
loop_
_entity_poly.entity_id
_entity_poly.type
_entity_poly.pdbx_seq_one_letter_code
_entity_poly.pdbx_strand_id
1 'polypeptide(L)'
;MTQTNHTQQTGDGTNDSAAVSSVRRSRRRRQAASQLNSAVTTDEIAASYSRYSSDQQREEGILDQQRACRTSAEANGHKLLVEYEYADEAISGTKLRRTGLDQLLRDAESGEFRVLYFYSLSRLARESVITMPMLKQLVHNFGVRVISVTEGIDSDRDGWEVIASIMSLLHERYIKELSANVFRGQEGAVLSGFAVGDHCFGYTTVPVEGTEATRHGKNAKPRMRYVIDPVTSAWVLRIFFWFVREGRSIRWITRELNRRSAPKDHRATTPKWHHQQVAGVLGRVKYVGSWPWGERKNARDPLTGQVRQEDRPEDACEKWIRDLPYLRIIDDETFDAAQRMLDANIERHVATRRPNGTLAGSQRGSTTPRHLLSGLIQCGECGATFHVGGTHGRYLFCPNYSKGNCSCKTQLRRDRAESMILERIGTGILDDDNWFAAIFESLQCSWREGMRRRPAELAAAENCLADIDRKIERLIDRVENGYEDSGLKERLSQRRSERREQLKTIDRLKKTREQGSHEPTEEWLRSELKQLGRELRTDIPAAAIALRNLVGGKIVVTEVSNDGRKRHDLQGRFTIKVDSVAAAVAGFSLAPETIQDSSTSNLSEPIVIDFVDPSPLEGPSEEAKRFYDMKLMNSEIAKRMCISKSQVTKLLKYWFESRALTMPDGRSRRSTLKRKHSEPPLYQRISDQVKQLCDDGLLLGVIAKRLKCDRNTITKAITYWYESRELEAPDGRTRRKTLDRKREKRRGDEDRDSKNDAAA
;
A
#
# COMPACT_ATOMS: atom_id res chain seq x y z
N MET A 1 -83.45 -13.08 20.03
CA MET A 1 -82.32 -12.63 20.88
C MET A 1 -81.17 -12.33 19.94
N THR A 2 -81.06 -11.08 19.48
CA THR A 2 -80.03 -10.08 19.91
C THR A 2 -78.63 -10.49 19.42
N GLN A 3 -77.87 -9.73 18.64
CA GLN A 3 -77.82 -8.27 18.45
C GLN A 3 -76.82 -7.96 17.31
N THR A 4 -77.13 -6.96 16.45
CA THR A 4 -76.32 -5.77 16.02
C THR A 4 -74.78 -5.87 15.87
N ASN A 5 -74.04 -5.15 15.02
CA ASN A 5 -74.23 -4.08 14.03
C ASN A 5 -72.86 -3.81 13.34
N HIS A 6 -72.89 -3.20 12.14
CA HIS A 6 -71.99 -2.20 11.48
C HIS A 6 -70.48 -2.09 11.83
N THR A 7 -69.52 -1.77 10.94
CA THR A 7 -69.51 -0.74 9.86
C THR A 7 -68.29 -0.92 8.89
N GLN A 8 -68.54 -0.70 7.59
CA GLN A 8 -67.74 -0.15 6.45
C GLN A 8 -66.18 -0.25 6.38
N GLN A 9 -65.65 -0.66 5.20
CA GLN A 9 -65.14 0.27 4.17
C GLN A 9 -64.81 -0.43 2.83
N THR A 10 -64.95 0.34 1.75
CA THR A 10 -64.93 0.05 0.31
C THR A 10 -63.53 -0.12 -0.30
N GLY A 11 -63.41 -0.86 -1.41
CA GLY A 11 -62.21 -0.85 -2.26
C GLY A 11 -62.32 -1.73 -3.53
N ASP A 12 -62.66 -1.07 -4.65
CA ASP A 12 -62.65 -1.44 -6.07
C ASP A 12 -61.81 -2.64 -6.58
N GLY A 13 -62.44 -3.47 -7.43
CA GLY A 13 -62.32 -3.30 -8.89
C GLY A 13 -61.05 -3.78 -9.61
N THR A 14 -61.17 -4.94 -10.27
CA THR A 14 -60.55 -5.34 -11.56
C THR A 14 -59.09 -5.82 -11.57
N ASN A 15 -58.89 -7.14 -11.61
CA ASN A 15 -57.71 -7.74 -12.24
C ASN A 15 -57.94 -9.23 -12.64
N ASP A 16 -58.75 -9.48 -13.68
CA ASP A 16 -58.96 -10.86 -14.17
C ASP A 16 -58.95 -11.02 -15.71
N SER A 17 -58.59 -9.98 -16.46
CA SER A 17 -58.57 -10.01 -17.93
C SER A 17 -57.21 -10.33 -18.56
N ALA A 18 -56.11 -10.33 -17.79
CA ALA A 18 -54.75 -10.52 -18.31
C ALA A 18 -54.31 -12.00 -18.43
N ALA A 19 -54.80 -12.88 -17.54
CA ALA A 19 -54.38 -14.29 -17.51
C ALA A 19 -55.02 -15.15 -18.62
N VAL A 20 -56.20 -14.77 -19.10
CA VAL A 20 -56.95 -15.53 -20.12
C VAL A 20 -56.47 -15.22 -21.55
N SER A 21 -55.80 -14.07 -21.77
CA SER A 21 -55.30 -13.66 -23.09
C SER A 21 -53.96 -14.30 -23.48
N SER A 22 -53.09 -14.58 -22.51
CA SER A 22 -51.77 -15.20 -22.73
C SER A 22 -51.87 -16.68 -23.11
N VAL A 23 -52.86 -17.39 -22.55
CA VAL A 23 -53.14 -18.82 -22.85
C VAL A 23 -53.80 -19.00 -24.23
N ARG A 24 -54.55 -18.02 -24.72
CA ARG A 24 -55.14 -18.05 -26.08
C ARG A 24 -54.12 -17.71 -27.18
N ARG A 25 -53.13 -16.83 -26.91
CA ARG A 25 -52.04 -16.53 -27.86
C ARG A 25 -51.04 -17.69 -28.02
N SER A 26 -50.75 -18.45 -26.95
CA SER A 26 -49.84 -19.60 -27.01
C SER A 26 -50.44 -20.81 -27.75
N ARG A 27 -51.76 -21.04 -27.63
CA ARG A 27 -52.46 -22.09 -28.39
C ARG A 27 -52.58 -21.78 -29.89
N ARG A 28 -52.83 -20.53 -30.28
CA ARG A 28 -52.85 -20.11 -31.70
C ARG A 28 -51.46 -20.15 -32.35
N ARG A 29 -50.38 -19.84 -31.62
CA ARG A 29 -49.00 -20.04 -32.11
C ARG A 29 -48.62 -21.52 -32.25
N ARG A 30 -49.08 -22.40 -31.35
CA ARG A 30 -48.89 -23.86 -31.49
C ARG A 30 -49.64 -24.46 -32.68
N GLN A 31 -50.86 -23.99 -32.98
CA GLN A 31 -51.59 -24.43 -34.18
C GLN A 31 -51.02 -23.87 -35.48
N ALA A 32 -50.49 -22.64 -35.48
CA ALA A 32 -49.78 -22.07 -36.63
C ALA A 32 -48.40 -22.73 -36.86
N ALA A 33 -47.67 -23.09 -35.80
CA ALA A 33 -46.41 -23.83 -35.89
C ALA A 33 -46.63 -25.30 -36.31
N SER A 34 -47.71 -25.93 -35.85
CA SER A 34 -48.10 -27.28 -36.27
C SER A 34 -48.54 -27.38 -37.73
N GLN A 35 -48.97 -26.28 -38.37
CA GLN A 35 -49.35 -26.25 -39.80
C GLN A 35 -48.19 -25.90 -40.73
N LEU A 36 -47.03 -25.49 -40.19
CA LEU A 36 -45.81 -25.22 -40.96
C LEU A 36 -44.87 -26.45 -41.06
N ASN A 37 -45.12 -27.52 -40.30
CA ASN A 37 -44.35 -28.78 -40.37
C ASN A 37 -44.87 -29.74 -41.45
N SER A 38 -44.96 -29.26 -42.69
CA SER A 38 -45.10 -30.15 -43.85
C SER A 38 -44.51 -29.56 -45.13
N ALA A 39 -43.26 -29.08 -45.06
CA ALA A 39 -42.37 -29.00 -46.22
C ALA A 39 -40.93 -28.89 -45.72
N VAL A 40 -40.10 -29.85 -46.11
CA VAL A 40 -38.65 -29.83 -45.88
C VAL A 40 -38.09 -28.62 -46.64
N THR A 41 -37.72 -27.55 -45.93
CA THR A 41 -37.05 -26.39 -46.51
C THR A 41 -35.54 -26.63 -46.53
N THR A 42 -35.07 -27.20 -47.63
CA THR A 42 -33.66 -27.26 -48.01
C THR A 42 -33.15 -25.85 -48.32
N ASP A 43 -32.59 -25.16 -47.31
CA ASP A 43 -31.49 -24.18 -47.41
C ASP A 43 -31.21 -23.43 -46.09
N GLU A 44 -31.49 -24.03 -44.92
CA GLU A 44 -31.15 -23.38 -43.64
C GLU A 44 -29.63 -23.31 -43.41
N ILE A 45 -29.15 -22.11 -43.06
CA ILE A 45 -27.75 -21.87 -42.69
C ILE A 45 -27.48 -22.48 -41.32
N ALA A 46 -26.44 -23.32 -41.25
CA ALA A 46 -26.01 -24.02 -40.06
C ALA A 46 -24.63 -23.58 -39.58
N ALA A 47 -24.43 -23.64 -38.26
CA ALA A 47 -23.16 -23.47 -37.58
C ALA A 47 -22.69 -24.78 -36.95
N SER A 48 -21.38 -24.89 -36.68
CA SER A 48 -20.85 -25.95 -35.81
C SER A 48 -20.02 -25.40 -34.66
N TYR A 49 -19.97 -26.15 -33.56
CA TYR A 49 -19.08 -25.87 -32.44
C TYR A 49 -18.26 -27.08 -32.05
N SER A 50 -16.94 -26.91 -32.03
CA SER A 50 -15.97 -27.96 -31.71
C SER A 50 -15.00 -27.54 -30.60
N ARG A 51 -14.55 -28.51 -29.78
CA ARG A 51 -13.62 -28.25 -28.67
C ARG A 51 -12.71 -29.43 -28.40
N TYR A 52 -11.47 -29.16 -27.98
CA TYR A 52 -10.63 -30.15 -27.31
C TYR A 52 -9.94 -29.59 -26.06
N SER A 53 -9.60 -30.48 -25.12
CA SER A 53 -8.84 -30.13 -23.91
C SER A 53 -7.37 -30.48 -24.10
N SER A 54 -6.46 -29.68 -23.53
CA SER A 54 -5.00 -29.89 -23.61
C SER A 54 -4.54 -31.27 -23.13
N ASP A 55 -5.25 -31.84 -22.16
CA ASP A 55 -4.82 -33.05 -21.43
C ASP A 55 -5.23 -34.36 -22.11
N GLN A 56 -6.13 -34.32 -23.10
CA GLN A 56 -6.61 -35.49 -23.82
C GLN A 56 -6.08 -35.46 -25.25
N GLN A 57 -4.84 -35.91 -25.45
CA GLN A 57 -4.24 -36.03 -26.79
C GLN A 57 -4.82 -37.18 -27.66
N ARG A 58 -6.02 -37.70 -27.35
CA ARG A 58 -6.89 -38.42 -28.28
C ARG A 58 -8.25 -38.70 -27.64
N GLU A 59 -9.30 -38.23 -28.32
CA GLU A 59 -10.53 -39.00 -28.58
C GLU A 59 -11.21 -38.54 -29.88
N GLU A 60 -11.11 -37.25 -30.29
CA GLU A 60 -11.23 -36.77 -31.69
C GLU A 60 -10.66 -35.35 -31.79
N GLY A 61 -9.89 -35.05 -32.85
CA GLY A 61 -9.43 -33.68 -33.10
C GLY A 61 -10.59 -32.73 -33.42
N ILE A 62 -10.37 -31.41 -33.34
CA ILE A 62 -11.37 -30.42 -33.80
C ILE A 62 -11.80 -30.73 -35.24
N LEU A 63 -10.85 -31.08 -36.11
CA LEU A 63 -11.12 -31.39 -37.51
C LEU A 63 -12.04 -32.61 -37.68
N ASP A 64 -11.89 -33.63 -36.83
CA ASP A 64 -12.74 -34.83 -36.89
C ASP A 64 -14.16 -34.50 -36.40
N GLN A 65 -14.27 -33.68 -35.36
CA GLN A 65 -15.56 -33.20 -34.84
C GLN A 65 -16.29 -32.31 -35.85
N GLN A 66 -15.58 -31.36 -36.48
CA GLN A 66 -16.11 -30.52 -37.54
C GLN A 66 -16.54 -31.34 -38.75
N ARG A 67 -15.74 -32.33 -39.16
CA ARG A 67 -16.11 -33.26 -40.24
C ARG A 67 -17.41 -34.00 -39.92
N ALA A 68 -17.54 -34.55 -38.71
CA ALA A 68 -18.76 -35.23 -38.28
C ALA A 68 -19.98 -34.29 -38.27
N CYS A 69 -19.81 -33.05 -37.80
CA CYS A 69 -20.86 -32.04 -37.83
C CYS A 69 -21.26 -31.68 -39.27
N ARG A 70 -20.29 -31.51 -40.18
CA ARG A 70 -20.54 -31.20 -41.60
C ARG A 70 -21.27 -32.33 -42.30
N THR A 71 -20.83 -33.57 -42.13
CA THR A 71 -21.52 -34.75 -42.67
C THR A 71 -22.95 -34.86 -42.15
N SER A 72 -23.17 -34.56 -40.86
CA SER A 72 -24.52 -34.55 -40.28
C SER A 72 -25.38 -33.40 -40.84
N ALA A 73 -24.81 -32.21 -41.03
CA ALA A 73 -25.51 -31.07 -41.63
C ALA A 73 -25.92 -31.35 -43.08
N GLU A 74 -25.00 -31.88 -43.90
CA GLU A 74 -25.25 -32.28 -45.28
C GLU A 74 -26.36 -33.35 -45.37
N ALA A 75 -26.31 -34.36 -44.50
CA ALA A 75 -27.33 -35.41 -44.44
C ALA A 75 -28.74 -34.90 -44.07
N ASN A 76 -28.82 -33.79 -43.33
CA ASN A 76 -30.08 -33.13 -42.99
C ASN A 76 -30.48 -32.03 -43.98
N GLY A 77 -29.69 -31.80 -45.04
CA GLY A 77 -29.97 -30.77 -46.05
C GLY A 77 -29.69 -29.33 -45.60
N HIS A 78 -28.86 -29.13 -44.58
CA HIS A 78 -28.46 -27.80 -44.09
C HIS A 78 -27.11 -27.35 -44.68
N LYS A 79 -26.94 -26.04 -44.92
CA LYS A 79 -25.69 -25.48 -45.44
C LYS A 79 -24.80 -24.99 -44.30
N LEU A 80 -23.70 -25.69 -44.05
CA LEU A 80 -22.71 -25.33 -43.03
C LEU A 80 -21.53 -24.60 -43.67
N LEU A 81 -21.45 -23.28 -43.48
CA LEU A 81 -20.37 -22.44 -44.03
C LEU A 81 -19.17 -22.42 -43.09
N VAL A 82 -17.97 -22.31 -43.67
CA VAL A 82 -16.69 -22.30 -42.92
C VAL A 82 -16.62 -21.12 -41.93
N GLU A 83 -17.24 -19.99 -42.26
CA GLU A 83 -17.32 -18.82 -41.38
C GLU A 83 -18.12 -19.07 -40.09
N TYR A 84 -18.98 -20.10 -40.08
CA TYR A 84 -19.79 -20.51 -38.93
C TYR A 84 -19.25 -21.80 -38.26
N GLU A 85 -17.99 -22.14 -38.50
CA GLU A 85 -17.28 -23.21 -37.78
C GLU A 85 -16.53 -22.64 -36.57
N TYR A 86 -17.23 -22.57 -35.43
CA TYR A 86 -16.64 -22.09 -34.18
C TYR A 86 -15.82 -23.18 -33.49
N ALA A 87 -14.68 -22.82 -32.94
CA ALA A 87 -13.85 -23.75 -32.20
C ALA A 87 -13.13 -23.10 -31.01
N ASP A 88 -12.91 -23.90 -29.96
CA ASP A 88 -12.08 -23.51 -28.81
C ASP A 88 -10.98 -24.55 -28.58
N GLU A 89 -9.72 -24.13 -28.77
CA GLU A 89 -8.53 -24.96 -28.60
C GLU A 89 -8.00 -24.91 -27.16
N ALA A 90 -7.58 -26.06 -26.61
CA ALA A 90 -6.93 -26.17 -25.30
C ALA A 90 -7.71 -25.54 -24.13
N ILE A 91 -9.03 -25.40 -24.25
CA ILE A 91 -9.90 -24.80 -23.24
C ILE A 91 -10.80 -25.89 -22.63
N SER A 92 -10.78 -26.00 -21.29
CA SER A 92 -11.68 -26.90 -20.57
C SER A 92 -13.15 -26.44 -20.71
N GLY A 93 -14.06 -27.38 -20.97
CA GLY A 93 -15.52 -27.16 -21.07
C GLY A 93 -16.18 -26.81 -19.73
N THR A 94 -15.37 -26.49 -18.74
CA THR A 94 -15.72 -25.99 -17.42
C THR A 94 -15.49 -24.48 -17.29
N LYS A 95 -14.75 -23.83 -18.20
CA LYS A 95 -14.61 -22.37 -18.19
C LYS A 95 -15.90 -21.71 -18.73
N LEU A 96 -16.31 -20.60 -18.11
CA LEU A 96 -17.50 -19.84 -18.51
C LEU A 96 -17.28 -18.93 -19.73
N ARG A 97 -16.08 -18.34 -19.88
CA ARG A 97 -15.75 -17.50 -21.04
C ARG A 97 -14.85 -18.24 -22.01
N ARG A 98 -15.25 -18.27 -23.27
CA ARG A 98 -14.49 -18.93 -24.35
C ARG A 98 -14.73 -18.17 -25.63
N THR A 99 -13.68 -17.84 -26.34
CA THR A 99 -13.77 -16.91 -27.46
C THR A 99 -14.63 -17.46 -28.58
N GLY A 100 -14.50 -18.75 -28.92
CA GLY A 100 -15.32 -19.40 -29.94
C GLY A 100 -16.79 -19.54 -29.53
N LEU A 101 -17.05 -19.98 -28.30
CA LEU A 101 -18.42 -20.07 -27.77
C LEU A 101 -19.11 -18.70 -27.62
N ASP A 102 -18.38 -17.69 -27.13
CA ASP A 102 -18.91 -16.33 -26.96
C ASP A 102 -19.25 -15.70 -28.32
N GLN A 103 -18.47 -16.00 -29.36
CA GLN A 103 -18.76 -15.58 -30.73
C GLN A 103 -19.99 -16.29 -31.28
N LEU A 104 -20.05 -17.63 -31.15
CA LEU A 104 -21.23 -18.42 -31.53
C LEU A 104 -22.52 -17.89 -30.92
N LEU A 105 -22.50 -17.55 -29.63
CA LEU A 105 -23.70 -17.06 -28.93
C LEU A 105 -24.14 -15.68 -29.43
N ARG A 106 -23.20 -14.81 -29.84
CA ARG A 106 -23.52 -13.51 -30.45
C ARG A 106 -24.12 -13.68 -31.84
N ASP A 107 -23.53 -14.55 -32.65
CA ASP A 107 -23.97 -14.78 -34.03
C ASP A 107 -25.32 -15.54 -34.06
N ALA A 108 -25.58 -16.38 -33.03
CA ALA A 108 -26.90 -16.95 -32.76
C ALA A 108 -27.93 -15.88 -32.38
N GLU A 109 -27.55 -14.90 -31.54
CA GLU A 109 -28.43 -13.81 -31.10
C GLU A 109 -28.78 -12.84 -32.25
N SER A 110 -27.83 -12.55 -33.15
CA SER A 110 -28.10 -11.76 -34.36
C SER A 110 -28.83 -12.52 -35.45
N GLY A 111 -28.92 -13.85 -35.34
CA GLY A 111 -29.68 -14.71 -36.25
C GLY A 111 -28.95 -15.05 -37.55
N GLU A 112 -27.61 -15.04 -37.56
CA GLU A 112 -26.78 -15.40 -38.73
C GLU A 112 -26.98 -16.86 -39.17
N PHE A 113 -27.39 -17.73 -38.25
CA PHE A 113 -27.70 -19.14 -38.52
C PHE A 113 -28.94 -19.60 -37.75
N ARG A 114 -29.59 -20.66 -38.25
CA ARG A 114 -30.81 -21.24 -37.63
C ARG A 114 -30.61 -22.63 -37.05
N VAL A 115 -29.52 -23.31 -37.42
CA VAL A 115 -29.21 -24.64 -36.91
C VAL A 115 -27.80 -24.68 -36.32
N LEU A 116 -27.65 -25.24 -35.13
CA LEU A 116 -26.36 -25.46 -34.47
C LEU A 116 -26.07 -26.96 -34.35
N TYR A 117 -24.94 -27.37 -34.92
CA TYR A 117 -24.36 -28.71 -34.75
C TYR A 117 -23.24 -28.71 -33.73
N PHE A 118 -23.20 -29.75 -32.90
CA PHE A 118 -22.03 -30.05 -32.10
C PHE A 118 -21.87 -31.56 -31.93
N TYR A 119 -20.64 -31.99 -31.66
CA TYR A 119 -20.36 -33.41 -31.58
C TYR A 119 -21.03 -34.11 -30.38
N SER A 120 -20.92 -33.52 -29.19
CA SER A 120 -21.58 -33.94 -27.94
C SER A 120 -21.76 -32.75 -26.98
N LEU A 121 -22.69 -32.84 -26.03
CA LEU A 121 -22.92 -31.82 -25.00
C LEU A 121 -21.66 -31.54 -24.17
N SER A 122 -20.79 -32.55 -24.02
CA SER A 122 -19.48 -32.41 -23.37
C SER A 122 -18.57 -31.35 -24.01
N ARG A 123 -18.84 -30.98 -25.27
CA ARG A 123 -18.14 -29.92 -26.01
C ARG A 123 -18.66 -28.55 -25.60
N LEU A 124 -19.98 -28.39 -25.56
CA LEU A 124 -20.68 -27.16 -25.15
C LEU A 124 -20.45 -26.82 -23.67
N ALA A 125 -20.82 -27.69 -22.75
CA ALA A 125 -20.57 -27.50 -21.32
C ALA A 125 -20.74 -28.83 -20.59
N ARG A 126 -19.91 -29.06 -19.57
CA ARG A 126 -19.94 -30.31 -18.81
C ARG A 126 -20.66 -30.21 -17.46
N GLU A 127 -21.20 -29.04 -17.12
CA GLU A 127 -21.96 -28.81 -15.88
C GLU A 127 -23.41 -28.54 -16.22
N SER A 128 -24.30 -29.37 -15.66
CA SER A 128 -25.74 -29.32 -15.92
C SER A 128 -26.34 -27.93 -15.67
N VAL A 129 -25.87 -27.23 -14.63
CA VAL A 129 -26.28 -25.87 -14.24
C VAL A 129 -26.01 -24.83 -15.33
N ILE A 130 -25.02 -25.06 -16.21
CA ILE A 130 -24.66 -24.15 -17.31
C ILE A 130 -25.26 -24.65 -18.63
N THR A 131 -25.18 -25.97 -18.88
CA THR A 131 -25.59 -26.58 -20.14
C THR A 131 -27.07 -26.35 -20.44
N MET A 132 -27.97 -26.58 -19.46
CA MET A 132 -29.40 -26.50 -19.71
C MET A 132 -29.91 -25.06 -19.95
N PRO A 133 -29.52 -24.04 -19.16
CA PRO A 133 -29.87 -22.66 -19.48
C PRO A 133 -29.39 -22.21 -20.85
N MET A 134 -28.17 -22.60 -21.25
CA MET A 134 -27.61 -22.25 -22.56
C MET A 134 -28.39 -22.90 -23.71
N LEU A 135 -28.74 -24.19 -23.61
CA LEU A 135 -29.57 -24.85 -24.62
C LEU A 135 -30.96 -24.20 -24.72
N LYS A 136 -31.58 -23.89 -23.58
CA LYS A 136 -32.88 -23.20 -23.56
C LYS A 136 -32.81 -21.80 -24.16
N GLN A 137 -31.72 -21.08 -23.92
CA GLN A 137 -31.50 -19.77 -24.52
C GLN A 137 -31.37 -19.88 -26.05
N LEU A 138 -30.54 -20.80 -26.55
CA LEU A 138 -30.39 -21.06 -27.99
C LEU A 138 -31.73 -21.42 -28.64
N VAL A 139 -32.48 -22.35 -28.05
CA VAL A 139 -33.73 -22.86 -28.65
C VAL A 139 -34.89 -21.87 -28.51
N HIS A 140 -35.12 -21.34 -27.32
CA HIS A 140 -36.34 -20.56 -27.04
C HIS A 140 -36.17 -19.05 -27.20
N ASN A 141 -34.97 -18.51 -26.95
CA ASN A 141 -34.74 -17.07 -27.04
C ASN A 141 -34.21 -16.70 -28.42
N PHE A 142 -33.25 -17.46 -28.95
CA PHE A 142 -32.62 -17.18 -30.25
C PHE A 142 -33.30 -17.91 -31.41
N GLY A 143 -34.12 -18.92 -31.13
CA GLY A 143 -34.83 -19.68 -32.17
C GLY A 143 -33.89 -20.52 -33.03
N VAL A 144 -32.79 -21.01 -32.44
CA VAL A 144 -31.81 -21.87 -33.08
C VAL A 144 -32.15 -23.32 -32.78
N ARG A 145 -32.30 -24.15 -33.82
CA ARG A 145 -32.41 -25.61 -33.68
C ARG A 145 -31.05 -26.19 -33.30
N VAL A 146 -31.03 -27.03 -32.29
CA VAL A 146 -29.78 -27.56 -31.72
C VAL A 146 -29.70 -29.07 -31.93
N ILE A 147 -28.61 -29.55 -32.55
CA ILE A 147 -28.41 -30.95 -32.91
C ILE A 147 -27.07 -31.48 -32.39
N SER A 148 -27.12 -32.54 -31.59
CA SER A 148 -25.96 -33.33 -31.16
C SER A 148 -25.72 -34.50 -32.11
N VAL A 149 -24.51 -34.63 -32.66
CA VAL A 149 -24.17 -35.70 -33.62
C VAL A 149 -24.20 -37.08 -32.97
N THR A 150 -23.78 -37.20 -31.70
CA THR A 150 -23.59 -38.50 -31.03
C THR A 150 -24.65 -38.87 -30.01
N GLU A 151 -25.36 -37.88 -29.44
CA GLU A 151 -26.24 -38.11 -28.28
C GLU A 151 -27.73 -38.13 -28.62
N GLY A 152 -28.08 -38.05 -29.91
CA GLY A 152 -29.47 -38.09 -30.36
C GLY A 152 -30.32 -36.91 -29.89
N ILE A 153 -29.68 -35.79 -29.52
CA ILE A 153 -30.36 -34.56 -29.12
C ILE A 153 -30.68 -33.78 -30.39
N ASP A 154 -31.95 -33.48 -30.59
CA ASP A 154 -32.44 -32.64 -31.67
C ASP A 154 -33.61 -31.83 -31.13
N SER A 155 -33.44 -30.51 -31.03
CA SER A 155 -34.42 -29.64 -30.35
C SER A 155 -35.77 -29.52 -31.07
N ASP A 156 -35.85 -30.02 -32.30
CA ASP A 156 -37.10 -30.08 -33.08
C ASP A 156 -37.92 -31.34 -32.76
N ARG A 157 -37.35 -32.32 -32.04
CA ARG A 157 -38.04 -33.54 -31.61
C ARG A 157 -38.63 -33.38 -30.21
N ASP A 158 -39.82 -33.91 -30.02
CA ASP A 158 -40.44 -33.98 -28.70
C ASP A 158 -39.56 -34.78 -27.72
N GLY A 159 -39.37 -34.26 -26.50
CA GLY A 159 -38.60 -34.91 -25.45
C GLY A 159 -37.09 -34.63 -25.44
N TRP A 160 -36.58 -33.77 -26.34
CA TRP A 160 -35.15 -33.43 -26.40
C TRP A 160 -34.60 -32.87 -25.07
N GLU A 161 -35.40 -32.12 -24.31
CA GLU A 161 -35.02 -31.58 -22.99
C GLU A 161 -34.69 -32.70 -21.99
N VAL A 162 -35.41 -33.82 -22.07
CA VAL A 162 -35.19 -34.98 -21.19
C VAL A 162 -33.88 -35.67 -21.54
N ILE A 163 -33.64 -35.90 -22.84
CA ILE A 163 -32.39 -36.49 -23.33
C ILE A 163 -31.20 -35.61 -22.94
N ALA A 164 -31.29 -34.30 -23.20
CA ALA A 164 -30.26 -33.34 -22.85
C ALA A 164 -29.98 -33.28 -21.34
N SER A 165 -31.02 -33.39 -20.51
CA SER A 165 -30.88 -33.43 -19.04
C SER A 165 -30.16 -34.68 -18.56
N ILE A 166 -30.53 -35.86 -19.08
CA ILE A 166 -29.88 -37.13 -18.75
C ILE A 166 -28.41 -37.11 -19.17
N MET A 167 -28.13 -36.69 -20.40
CA MET A 167 -26.76 -36.59 -20.92
C MET A 167 -25.92 -35.60 -20.10
N SER A 168 -26.49 -34.46 -19.71
CA SER A 168 -25.82 -33.48 -18.84
C SER A 168 -25.43 -34.08 -17.48
N LEU A 169 -26.31 -34.88 -16.87
CA LEU A 169 -26.03 -35.58 -15.61
C LEU A 169 -24.94 -36.65 -15.78
N LEU A 170 -24.94 -37.40 -16.88
CA LEU A 170 -23.91 -38.39 -17.19
C LEU A 170 -22.53 -37.74 -17.37
N HIS A 171 -22.45 -36.61 -18.08
CA HIS A 171 -21.20 -35.86 -18.24
C HIS A 171 -20.66 -35.32 -16.92
N GLU A 172 -21.55 -34.80 -16.07
CA GLU A 172 -21.17 -34.29 -14.75
C GLU A 172 -20.63 -35.43 -13.86
N ARG A 173 -21.31 -36.59 -13.88
CA ARG A 173 -20.87 -37.79 -13.17
C ARG A 173 -19.52 -38.30 -13.68
N TYR A 174 -19.32 -38.32 -15.00
CA TYR A 174 -18.04 -38.72 -15.60
C TYR A 174 -16.88 -37.84 -15.12
N ILE A 175 -17.05 -36.52 -15.01
CA ILE A 175 -16.01 -35.64 -14.46
C ILE A 175 -15.70 -36.00 -12.99
N LYS A 176 -16.75 -36.23 -12.19
CA LYS A 176 -16.59 -36.60 -10.77
C LYS A 176 -15.84 -37.92 -10.63
N GLU A 177 -16.20 -38.93 -11.42
CA GLU A 177 -15.52 -40.23 -11.45
C GLU A 177 -14.08 -40.11 -11.96
N LEU A 178 -13.83 -39.33 -13.03
CA LEU A 178 -12.48 -39.07 -13.53
C LEU A 178 -11.61 -38.40 -12.47
N SER A 179 -12.14 -37.38 -11.77
CA SER A 179 -11.44 -36.72 -10.67
C SER A 179 -11.12 -37.70 -9.53
N ALA A 180 -12.06 -38.57 -9.17
CA ALA A 180 -11.84 -39.60 -8.16
C ALA A 180 -10.80 -40.63 -8.61
N ASN A 181 -10.80 -41.03 -9.89
CA ASN A 181 -9.83 -41.96 -10.46
C ASN A 181 -8.41 -41.38 -10.47
N VAL A 182 -8.27 -40.11 -10.88
CA VAL A 182 -6.99 -39.39 -10.84
C VAL A 182 -6.49 -39.28 -9.41
N PHE A 183 -7.36 -38.92 -8.46
CA PHE A 183 -7.01 -38.85 -7.05
C PHE A 183 -6.57 -40.21 -6.49
N ARG A 184 -7.29 -41.29 -6.78
CA ARG A 184 -6.91 -42.66 -6.38
C ARG A 184 -5.57 -43.09 -6.98
N GLY A 185 -5.32 -42.76 -8.25
CA GLY A 185 -4.04 -43.04 -8.90
C GLY A 185 -2.87 -42.27 -8.27
N GLN A 186 -3.11 -41.02 -7.87
CA GLN A 186 -2.15 -40.21 -7.12
C GLN A 186 -1.93 -40.76 -5.71
N GLU A 187 -3.00 -41.11 -4.99
CA GLU A 187 -2.94 -41.73 -3.67
C GLU A 187 -2.10 -43.02 -3.71
N GLY A 188 -2.38 -43.93 -4.65
CA GLY A 188 -1.59 -45.15 -4.81
C GLY A 188 -0.10 -44.89 -5.11
N ALA A 189 0.20 -43.85 -5.88
CA ALA A 189 1.58 -43.45 -6.17
C ALA A 189 2.30 -42.90 -4.92
N VAL A 190 1.65 -42.05 -4.11
CA VAL A 190 2.19 -41.55 -2.84
C VAL A 190 2.44 -42.69 -1.86
N LEU A 191 1.46 -43.60 -1.72
CA LEU A 191 1.59 -44.76 -0.82
C LEU A 191 2.73 -45.69 -1.23
N SER A 192 3.03 -45.75 -2.53
CA SER A 192 4.15 -46.53 -3.09
C SER A 192 5.49 -45.77 -3.09
N GLY A 193 5.56 -44.57 -2.49
CA GLY A 193 6.80 -43.79 -2.39
C GLY A 193 7.21 -43.02 -3.66
N PHE A 194 6.34 -42.95 -4.67
CA PHE A 194 6.60 -42.16 -5.88
C PHE A 194 6.24 -40.68 -5.67
N ALA A 195 6.96 -39.81 -6.38
CA ALA A 195 6.69 -38.39 -6.39
C ALA A 195 5.36 -38.09 -7.09
N VAL A 196 4.52 -37.31 -6.40
CA VAL A 196 3.21 -36.89 -6.89
C VAL A 196 3.09 -35.38 -6.80
N GLY A 197 2.87 -34.75 -7.94
CA GLY A 197 2.88 -33.30 -8.04
C GLY A 197 4.30 -32.75 -7.96
N ASP A 198 4.40 -31.54 -7.43
CA ASP A 198 5.61 -30.73 -7.52
C ASP A 198 6.54 -30.90 -6.30
N HIS A 199 7.82 -30.57 -6.45
CA HIS A 199 8.81 -30.57 -5.36
C HIS A 199 8.96 -29.18 -4.73
N CYS A 200 9.66 -29.08 -3.59
CA CYS A 200 10.01 -27.78 -2.98
C CYS A 200 11.51 -27.50 -3.11
N PHE A 201 11.88 -26.24 -2.93
CA PHE A 201 13.29 -25.81 -2.86
C PHE A 201 14.14 -26.76 -2.00
N GLY A 202 15.34 -27.12 -2.44
CA GLY A 202 16.18 -28.13 -1.81
C GLY A 202 16.04 -29.55 -2.39
N TYR A 203 14.99 -29.80 -3.18
CA TYR A 203 14.71 -31.10 -3.80
C TYR A 203 14.51 -30.96 -5.31
N THR A 204 14.68 -32.06 -6.02
CA THR A 204 14.30 -32.25 -7.42
C THR A 204 13.64 -33.62 -7.60
N THR A 205 13.19 -33.95 -8.81
CA THR A 205 12.63 -35.26 -9.14
C THR A 205 13.43 -35.94 -10.24
N VAL A 206 13.61 -37.25 -10.13
CA VAL A 206 14.28 -38.09 -11.15
C VAL A 206 13.36 -39.23 -11.59
N PRO A 207 13.40 -39.65 -12.86
CA PRO A 207 12.61 -40.78 -13.34
C PRO A 207 13.08 -42.09 -12.71
N VAL A 208 12.14 -43.00 -12.50
CA VAL A 208 12.38 -44.38 -12.06
C VAL A 208 12.20 -45.29 -13.27
N GLU A 209 13.30 -45.77 -13.82
CA GLU A 209 13.33 -46.66 -14.99
C GLU A 209 12.51 -47.94 -14.74
N GLY A 210 11.92 -48.50 -15.81
CA GLY A 210 11.12 -49.73 -15.75
C GLY A 210 9.68 -49.55 -15.26
N THR A 211 9.33 -48.40 -14.67
CA THR A 211 7.94 -48.14 -14.23
C THR A 211 6.98 -47.78 -15.36
N GLU A 212 7.50 -47.52 -16.57
CA GLU A 212 6.72 -47.22 -17.78
C GLU A 212 5.83 -48.39 -18.19
N ALA A 213 6.33 -49.63 -18.07
CA ALA A 213 5.63 -50.85 -18.42
C ALA A 213 4.37 -51.12 -17.56
N THR A 214 4.31 -50.51 -16.37
CA THR A 214 3.17 -50.65 -15.44
C THR A 214 2.01 -49.71 -15.74
N ARG A 215 2.11 -48.87 -16.79
CA ARG A 215 1.08 -47.89 -17.15
C ARG A 215 0.47 -48.18 -18.51
N HIS A 216 -0.86 -48.15 -18.57
CA HIS A 216 -1.60 -48.23 -19.83
C HIS A 216 -1.50 -46.90 -20.59
N GLY A 217 -1.12 -46.96 -21.87
CA GLY A 217 -1.10 -45.81 -22.79
C GLY A 217 0.07 -45.84 -23.77
N LYS A 218 -0.13 -45.33 -25.00
CA LYS A 218 0.86 -45.38 -26.10
C LYS A 218 2.16 -44.57 -25.88
N ASN A 219 2.34 -43.92 -24.72
CA ASN A 219 3.51 -43.13 -24.32
C ASN A 219 3.59 -43.04 -22.77
N ALA A 220 3.68 -44.20 -22.11
CA ALA A 220 3.75 -44.25 -20.65
C ALA A 220 5.03 -43.58 -20.14
N LYS A 221 4.89 -42.40 -19.50
CA LYS A 221 6.01 -41.74 -18.82
C LYS A 221 6.39 -42.48 -17.54
N PRO A 222 7.68 -42.53 -17.19
CA PRO A 222 8.14 -43.18 -15.97
C PRO A 222 7.59 -42.44 -14.76
N ARG A 223 7.43 -43.17 -13.66
CA ARG A 223 7.16 -42.55 -12.36
C ARG A 223 8.40 -41.76 -11.93
N MET A 224 8.17 -40.70 -11.18
CA MET A 224 9.24 -39.87 -10.64
C MET A 224 9.47 -40.22 -9.17
N ARG A 225 10.67 -39.98 -8.65
CA ARG A 225 10.98 -40.02 -7.21
C ARG A 225 11.66 -38.72 -6.79
N TYR A 226 11.41 -38.30 -5.55
CA TYR A 226 12.10 -37.15 -4.98
C TYR A 226 13.55 -37.50 -4.67
N VAL A 227 14.45 -36.56 -4.93
CA VAL A 227 15.87 -36.61 -4.54
C VAL A 227 16.30 -35.24 -4.03
N ILE A 228 17.31 -35.21 -3.18
CA ILE A 228 17.91 -33.96 -2.68
C ILE A 228 18.69 -33.32 -3.84
N ASP A 229 18.44 -32.05 -4.11
CA ASP A 229 19.26 -31.29 -5.05
C ASP A 229 20.47 -30.73 -4.30
N PRO A 230 21.71 -31.13 -4.64
CA PRO A 230 22.91 -30.69 -3.92
C PRO A 230 23.11 -29.17 -3.95
N VAL A 231 22.67 -28.48 -5.00
CA VAL A 231 22.87 -27.03 -5.14
C VAL A 231 21.91 -26.27 -4.23
N THR A 232 20.61 -26.53 -4.33
CA THR A 232 19.61 -25.80 -3.55
C THR A 232 19.53 -26.25 -2.08
N SER A 233 19.82 -27.51 -1.76
CA SER A 233 19.86 -28.01 -0.37
C SER A 233 20.94 -27.34 0.47
N ALA A 234 22.11 -27.03 -0.12
CA ALA A 234 23.17 -26.27 0.54
C ALA A 234 22.68 -24.88 1.01
N TRP A 235 21.77 -24.25 0.25
CA TRP A 235 21.15 -22.99 0.66
C TRP A 235 20.12 -23.17 1.77
N VAL A 236 19.37 -24.27 1.78
CA VAL A 236 18.47 -24.61 2.90
C VAL A 236 19.27 -24.74 4.19
N LEU A 237 20.34 -25.53 4.19
CA LEU A 237 21.26 -25.67 5.33
C LEU A 237 21.76 -24.31 5.83
N ARG A 238 22.20 -23.46 4.90
CA ARG A 238 22.73 -22.12 5.21
C ARG A 238 21.66 -21.18 5.80
N ILE A 239 20.41 -21.26 5.32
CA ILE A 239 19.28 -20.50 5.86
C ILE A 239 19.00 -20.91 7.30
N PHE A 240 18.92 -22.21 7.59
CA PHE A 240 18.72 -22.72 8.95
C PHE A 240 19.90 -22.35 9.86
N PHE A 241 21.13 -22.47 9.38
CA PHE A 241 22.32 -22.06 10.13
C PHE A 241 22.28 -20.58 10.54
N TRP A 242 22.02 -19.68 9.59
CA TRP A 242 21.91 -18.24 9.89
C TRP A 242 20.77 -17.92 10.85
N PHE A 243 19.66 -18.63 10.74
CA PHE A 243 18.50 -18.37 11.58
C PHE A 243 18.70 -18.90 13.01
N VAL A 244 19.09 -20.17 13.15
CA VAL A 244 19.15 -20.88 14.44
C VAL A 244 20.48 -20.63 15.16
N ARG A 245 21.62 -20.81 14.47
CA ARG A 245 22.95 -20.72 15.11
C ARG A 245 23.42 -19.28 15.26
N GLU A 246 23.23 -18.44 14.23
CA GLU A 246 23.65 -17.03 14.28
C GLU A 246 22.56 -16.07 14.80
N GLY A 247 21.31 -16.54 14.98
CA GLY A 247 20.21 -15.69 15.44
C GLY A 247 19.84 -14.55 14.48
N ARG A 248 20.13 -14.68 13.18
CA ARG A 248 19.86 -13.63 12.19
C ARG A 248 18.36 -13.53 11.92
N SER A 249 17.85 -12.30 11.83
CA SER A 249 16.45 -12.06 11.45
C SER A 249 16.13 -12.53 10.03
N ILE A 250 14.89 -12.95 9.78
CA ILE A 250 14.38 -13.33 8.44
C ILE A 250 14.64 -12.24 7.40
N ARG A 251 14.50 -10.96 7.81
CA ARG A 251 14.80 -9.81 6.94
C ARG A 251 16.29 -9.76 6.57
N TRP A 252 17.18 -10.00 7.53
CA TRP A 252 18.61 -10.07 7.24
C TRP A 252 18.92 -11.20 6.26
N ILE A 253 18.39 -12.41 6.51
CA ILE A 253 18.58 -13.58 5.65
C ILE A 253 18.09 -13.30 4.22
N THR A 254 16.91 -12.70 4.08
CA THR A 254 16.36 -12.32 2.77
C THR A 254 17.29 -11.38 2.00
N ARG A 255 17.84 -10.36 2.68
CA ARG A 255 18.79 -9.42 2.07
C ARG A 255 20.08 -10.12 1.67
N GLU A 256 20.54 -11.04 2.50
CA GLU A 256 21.75 -11.80 2.26
C GLU A 256 21.62 -12.73 1.04
N LEU A 257 20.49 -13.44 0.93
CA LEU A 257 20.16 -14.27 -0.23
C LEU A 257 20.08 -13.44 -1.51
N ASN A 258 19.46 -12.26 -1.44
CA ASN A 258 19.37 -11.33 -2.57
C ASN A 258 20.74 -10.76 -2.97
N ARG A 259 21.60 -10.42 -2.00
CA ARG A 259 22.94 -9.91 -2.27
C ARG A 259 23.82 -10.95 -2.94
N ARG A 260 23.65 -12.22 -2.55
CA ARG A 260 24.42 -13.36 -3.08
C ARG A 260 23.79 -14.01 -4.31
N SER A 261 22.72 -13.44 -4.85
CA SER A 261 21.98 -13.98 -6.00
C SER A 261 21.65 -15.48 -5.85
N ALA A 262 21.20 -15.89 -4.66
CA ALA A 262 20.90 -17.28 -4.37
C ALA A 262 19.77 -17.82 -5.28
N PRO A 263 19.86 -19.06 -5.77
CA PRO A 263 18.84 -19.69 -6.60
C PRO A 263 17.50 -19.73 -5.86
N LYS A 264 16.39 -19.80 -6.60
CA LYS A 264 15.03 -19.83 -6.05
C LYS A 264 14.32 -21.14 -6.39
N ASP A 265 13.22 -21.39 -5.70
CA ASP A 265 12.26 -22.43 -6.08
C ASP A 265 11.83 -22.20 -7.53
N HIS A 266 11.71 -23.27 -8.32
CA HIS A 266 11.36 -23.21 -9.74
C HIS A 266 9.96 -22.61 -9.98
N ARG A 267 9.09 -22.55 -8.95
CA ARG A 267 7.80 -21.83 -9.02
C ARG A 267 7.91 -20.32 -8.78
N ALA A 268 9.10 -19.80 -8.47
CA ALA A 268 9.25 -18.40 -8.19
C ALA A 268 9.09 -17.55 -9.45
N THR A 269 7.99 -16.81 -9.55
CA THR A 269 7.73 -15.85 -10.63
C THR A 269 8.55 -14.56 -10.53
N THR A 270 9.20 -14.33 -9.39
CA THR A 270 9.96 -13.10 -9.11
C THR A 270 11.46 -13.40 -9.07
N PRO A 271 12.31 -12.49 -9.58
CA PRO A 271 13.76 -12.73 -9.65
C PRO A 271 14.45 -12.69 -8.27
N LYS A 272 13.84 -12.06 -7.26
CA LYS A 272 14.47 -11.82 -5.94
C LYS A 272 13.70 -12.49 -4.81
N TRP A 273 14.40 -12.90 -3.75
CA TRP A 273 13.83 -13.49 -2.54
C TRP A 273 12.96 -12.50 -1.75
N HIS A 274 11.88 -13.03 -1.18
CA HIS A 274 10.97 -12.32 -0.30
C HIS A 274 10.93 -12.96 1.10
N HIS A 275 10.66 -12.18 2.14
CA HIS A 275 10.68 -12.65 3.53
C HIS A 275 9.71 -13.81 3.80
N GLN A 276 8.54 -13.84 3.15
CA GLN A 276 7.60 -14.96 3.26
C GLN A 276 8.13 -16.26 2.66
N GLN A 277 9.01 -16.17 1.64
CA GLN A 277 9.62 -17.36 1.05
C GLN A 277 10.64 -17.96 2.03
N VAL A 278 11.42 -17.12 2.71
CA VAL A 278 12.35 -17.57 3.75
C VAL A 278 11.60 -18.16 4.95
N ALA A 279 10.55 -17.50 5.43
CA ALA A 279 9.68 -18.06 6.47
C ALA A 279 9.06 -19.41 6.05
N GLY A 280 8.61 -19.51 4.80
CA GLY A 280 8.09 -20.74 4.24
C GLY A 280 9.14 -21.83 4.01
N VAL A 281 10.44 -21.52 3.96
CA VAL A 281 11.51 -22.54 4.01
C VAL A 281 11.68 -23.02 5.45
N LEU A 282 11.75 -22.10 6.42
CA LEU A 282 11.95 -22.46 7.82
C LEU A 282 10.79 -23.29 8.41
N GLY A 283 9.55 -23.12 7.92
CA GLY A 283 8.37 -23.84 8.41
C GLY A 283 8.02 -25.17 7.72
N ARG A 284 8.83 -25.65 6.77
CA ARG A 284 8.49 -26.87 5.99
C ARG A 284 9.00 -28.14 6.66
N VAL A 285 8.07 -28.99 7.11
CA VAL A 285 8.36 -30.31 7.70
C VAL A 285 9.02 -31.31 6.74
N LYS A 286 8.95 -31.07 5.42
CA LYS A 286 9.64 -31.91 4.41
C LYS A 286 11.15 -32.00 4.63
N TYR A 287 11.76 -30.98 5.22
CA TYR A 287 13.20 -30.95 5.46
C TYR A 287 13.68 -31.91 6.56
N VAL A 288 12.80 -32.34 7.46
CA VAL A 288 13.11 -33.36 8.50
C VAL A 288 12.82 -34.79 8.05
N GLY A 289 12.34 -34.98 6.82
CA GLY A 289 11.99 -36.29 6.26
C GLY A 289 10.51 -36.65 6.35
N SER A 290 9.66 -35.77 6.91
CA SER A 290 8.20 -35.97 6.93
C SER A 290 7.52 -35.32 5.72
N TRP A 291 6.89 -36.13 4.87
CA TRP A 291 6.30 -35.69 3.60
C TRP A 291 4.76 -35.78 3.64
N PRO A 292 4.06 -34.70 4.02
CA PRO A 292 2.62 -34.64 3.90
C PRO A 292 2.18 -34.44 2.44
N TRP A 293 1.03 -35.01 2.11
CA TRP A 293 0.35 -34.86 0.82
C TRP A 293 -1.15 -34.69 1.03
N GLY A 294 -1.82 -34.00 0.10
CA GLY A 294 -3.27 -33.93 0.08
C GLY A 294 -3.91 -33.01 1.14
N GLU A 295 -3.14 -32.13 1.77
CA GLU A 295 -3.61 -31.14 2.77
C GLU A 295 -4.66 -30.17 2.22
N ARG A 296 -4.67 -29.95 0.90
CA ARG A 296 -5.61 -29.05 0.21
C ARG A 296 -6.34 -29.75 -0.90
N LYS A 297 -7.60 -29.37 -1.09
CA LYS A 297 -8.44 -29.75 -2.23
C LYS A 297 -8.88 -28.51 -3.01
N ASN A 298 -9.00 -28.64 -4.32
CA ASN A 298 -9.60 -27.62 -5.16
C ASN A 298 -11.12 -27.78 -5.07
N ALA A 299 -11.81 -26.82 -4.47
CA ALA A 299 -13.25 -26.70 -4.49
C ALA A 299 -13.63 -25.72 -5.60
N ARG A 300 -14.68 -26.03 -6.36
CA ARG A 300 -15.09 -25.22 -7.49
C ARG A 300 -16.55 -24.85 -7.36
N ASP A 301 -16.81 -23.57 -7.58
CA ASP A 301 -18.16 -23.03 -7.64
C ASP A 301 -18.81 -23.40 -9.00
N PRO A 302 -19.93 -24.15 -9.01
CA PRO A 302 -20.57 -24.58 -10.24
C PRO A 302 -21.22 -23.43 -11.06
N LEU A 303 -21.59 -22.32 -10.43
CA LEU A 303 -22.25 -21.19 -11.09
C LEU A 303 -21.23 -20.22 -11.66
N THR A 304 -20.17 -19.92 -10.90
CA THR A 304 -19.16 -18.93 -11.30
C THR A 304 -17.93 -19.56 -11.95
N GLY A 305 -17.79 -20.89 -11.88
CA GLY A 305 -16.64 -21.64 -12.34
C GLY A 305 -15.35 -21.35 -11.57
N GLN A 306 -15.39 -20.50 -10.53
CA GLN A 306 -14.25 -20.10 -9.74
C GLN A 306 -13.71 -21.29 -8.93
N VAL A 307 -12.40 -21.49 -8.98
CA VAL A 307 -11.71 -22.52 -8.18
C VAL A 307 -11.11 -21.85 -6.95
N ARG A 308 -11.40 -22.42 -5.79
CA ARG A 308 -10.84 -22.04 -4.49
C ARG A 308 -10.11 -23.25 -3.91
N GLN A 309 -9.05 -22.98 -3.16
CA GLN A 309 -8.38 -24.02 -2.39
C GLN A 309 -8.97 -24.05 -1.00
N GLU A 310 -9.40 -25.23 -0.58
CA GLU A 310 -9.90 -25.51 0.76
C GLU A 310 -8.92 -26.46 1.44
N ASP A 311 -8.64 -26.20 2.72
CA ASP A 311 -7.87 -27.12 3.55
C ASP A 311 -8.73 -28.36 3.86
N ARG A 312 -8.10 -29.53 3.88
CA ARG A 312 -8.70 -30.80 4.27
C ARG A 312 -8.44 -31.03 5.76
N PRO A 313 -9.38 -31.65 6.50
CA PRO A 313 -9.14 -32.01 7.90
C PRO A 313 -7.84 -32.81 8.07
N GLU A 314 -7.11 -32.53 9.16
CA GLU A 314 -5.79 -33.12 9.43
C GLU A 314 -5.87 -34.65 9.52
N ASP A 315 -6.85 -35.19 10.25
CA ASP A 315 -7.10 -36.64 10.41
C ASP A 315 -7.22 -37.39 9.08
N ALA A 316 -7.81 -36.74 8.07
CA ALA A 316 -7.99 -37.34 6.74
C ALA A 316 -6.68 -37.39 5.94
N CYS A 317 -5.70 -36.55 6.30
CA CYS A 317 -4.42 -36.41 5.63
C CYS A 317 -3.32 -37.27 6.27
N GLU A 318 -3.46 -37.67 7.53
CA GLU A 318 -2.47 -38.49 8.27
C GLU A 318 -2.06 -39.74 7.50
N LYS A 319 -3.03 -40.43 6.89
CA LYS A 319 -2.79 -41.63 6.09
C LYS A 319 -1.89 -41.43 4.87
N TRP A 320 -1.64 -40.18 4.45
CA TRP A 320 -0.77 -39.84 3.32
C TRP A 320 0.57 -39.26 3.74
N ILE A 321 0.80 -39.03 5.04
CA ILE A 321 2.11 -38.60 5.53
C ILE A 321 3.09 -39.77 5.35
N ARG A 322 4.19 -39.53 4.64
CA ARG A 322 5.27 -40.49 4.44
C ARG A 322 6.52 -40.05 5.20
N ASP A 323 7.07 -40.95 6.01
CA ASP A 323 8.39 -40.76 6.60
C ASP A 323 9.46 -41.26 5.62
N LEU A 324 10.33 -40.37 5.16
CA LEU A 324 11.38 -40.59 4.18
C LEU A 324 12.72 -40.07 4.72
N PRO A 325 13.37 -40.80 5.65
CA PRO A 325 14.60 -40.33 6.31
C PRO A 325 15.76 -40.05 5.34
N TYR A 326 15.83 -40.77 4.22
CA TYR A 326 16.85 -40.57 3.18
C TYR A 326 16.70 -39.23 2.41
N LEU A 327 15.58 -38.52 2.58
CA LEU A 327 15.35 -37.18 2.04
C LEU A 327 15.53 -36.07 3.10
N ARG A 328 16.00 -36.41 4.30
CA ARG A 328 16.25 -35.45 5.37
C ARG A 328 17.40 -34.52 4.98
N ILE A 329 17.18 -33.21 5.11
CA ILE A 329 18.20 -32.16 4.93
C ILE A 329 18.57 -31.57 6.30
N ILE A 330 17.62 -31.47 7.23
CA ILE A 330 17.78 -30.84 8.55
C ILE A 330 17.42 -31.86 9.63
N ASP A 331 18.17 -31.88 10.73
CA ASP A 331 17.85 -32.68 11.92
C ASP A 331 16.66 -32.10 12.71
N ASP A 332 15.98 -32.96 13.46
CA ASP A 332 14.77 -32.59 14.20
C ASP A 332 15.07 -31.47 15.23
N GLU A 333 16.23 -31.52 15.91
CA GLU A 333 16.64 -30.51 16.91
C GLU A 333 16.78 -29.11 16.30
N THR A 334 17.45 -29.00 15.15
CA THR A 334 17.61 -27.73 14.42
C THR A 334 16.27 -27.21 13.90
N PHE A 335 15.38 -28.10 13.43
CA PHE A 335 14.06 -27.70 12.95
C PHE A 335 13.16 -27.21 14.08
N ASP A 336 13.14 -27.91 15.22
CA ASP A 336 12.36 -27.53 16.41
C ASP A 336 12.87 -26.21 17.01
N ALA A 337 14.19 -25.99 16.99
CA ALA A 337 14.76 -24.71 17.36
C ALA A 337 14.28 -23.58 16.42
N ALA A 338 14.22 -23.84 15.11
CA ALA A 338 13.68 -22.87 14.16
C ALA A 338 12.18 -22.59 14.40
N GLN A 339 11.35 -23.60 14.67
CA GLN A 339 9.92 -23.39 14.97
C GLN A 339 9.75 -22.53 16.23
N ARG A 340 10.44 -22.85 17.33
CA ARG A 340 10.39 -22.05 18.56
C ARG A 340 10.76 -20.58 18.32
N MET A 341 11.76 -20.33 17.47
CA MET A 341 12.14 -18.96 17.10
C MET A 341 11.12 -18.26 16.21
N LEU A 342 10.45 -18.98 15.32
CA LEU A 342 9.34 -18.46 14.51
C LEU A 342 8.14 -18.11 15.40
N ASP A 343 7.75 -18.98 16.31
CA ASP A 343 6.65 -18.78 17.25
C ASP A 343 6.92 -17.58 18.16
N ALA A 344 8.12 -17.49 18.75
CA ALA A 344 8.53 -16.33 19.53
C ALA A 344 8.50 -15.02 18.71
N ASN A 345 8.78 -15.07 17.41
CA ASN A 345 8.63 -13.90 16.54
C ASN A 345 7.15 -13.56 16.27
N ILE A 346 6.29 -14.56 16.12
CA ILE A 346 4.84 -14.36 15.96
C ILE A 346 4.28 -13.71 17.22
N GLU A 347 4.55 -14.29 18.40
CA GLU A 347 4.11 -13.80 19.71
C GLU A 347 4.47 -12.33 19.96
N ARG A 348 5.73 -11.94 19.69
CA ARG A 348 6.19 -10.54 19.79
C ARG A 348 5.39 -9.57 18.93
N HIS A 349 4.73 -10.06 17.88
CA HIS A 349 3.97 -9.26 16.94
C HIS A 349 2.45 -9.49 17.00
N VAL A 350 1.96 -10.35 17.90
CA VAL A 350 0.51 -10.58 18.11
C VAL A 350 -0.20 -9.29 18.50
N ALA A 351 0.37 -8.50 19.41
CA ALA A 351 -0.20 -7.22 19.84
C ALA A 351 -0.37 -6.17 18.70
N THR A 352 0.36 -6.34 17.59
CA THR A 352 0.32 -5.42 16.43
C THR A 352 -0.48 -5.98 15.25
N ARG A 353 -0.98 -7.22 15.35
CA ARG A 353 -1.70 -7.92 14.27
C ARG A 353 -3.15 -8.20 14.68
N ARG A 354 -4.04 -8.12 13.71
CA ARG A 354 -5.44 -8.51 13.81
C ARG A 354 -5.56 -10.04 13.77
N PRO A 355 -6.71 -10.61 14.20
CA PRO A 355 -6.96 -12.06 14.16
C PRO A 355 -6.79 -12.69 12.76
N ASN A 356 -6.99 -11.90 11.70
CA ASN A 356 -6.81 -12.33 10.30
C ASN A 356 -5.36 -12.24 9.80
N GLY A 357 -4.37 -12.05 10.69
CA GLY A 357 -2.95 -11.95 10.35
C GLY A 357 -2.49 -10.63 9.74
N THR A 358 -3.39 -9.66 9.51
CA THR A 358 -3.04 -8.33 8.99
C THR A 358 -2.54 -7.41 10.10
N LEU A 359 -1.62 -6.49 9.78
CA LEU A 359 -1.21 -5.44 10.73
C LEU A 359 -2.41 -4.55 11.06
N ALA A 360 -2.62 -4.25 12.34
CA ALA A 360 -3.63 -3.31 12.79
C ALA A 360 -3.39 -1.95 12.11
N GLY A 361 -4.35 -1.50 11.29
CA GLY A 361 -4.26 -0.26 10.50
C GLY A 361 -3.96 -0.45 9.00
N SER A 362 -3.67 -1.66 8.52
CA SER A 362 -3.47 -1.93 7.10
C SER A 362 -4.79 -2.16 6.35
N GLN A 363 -5.61 -1.11 6.17
CA GLN A 363 -6.66 -1.19 5.13
C GLN A 363 -6.01 -0.97 3.75
N ARG A 364 -6.07 -1.97 2.88
CA ARG A 364 -5.85 -1.80 1.44
C ARG A 364 -7.14 -1.29 0.83
N GLY A 365 -7.08 -0.25 0.01
CA GLY A 365 -8.20 0.10 -0.89
C GLY A 365 -8.83 1.48 -0.76
N SER A 366 -8.17 2.50 -0.21
CA SER A 366 -8.65 3.88 -0.45
C SER A 366 -7.89 4.50 -1.62
N THR A 367 -8.59 4.90 -2.66
CA THR A 367 -8.06 5.69 -3.80
C THR A 367 -7.70 7.12 -3.37
N THR A 368 -8.11 7.54 -2.17
CA THR A 368 -7.83 8.88 -1.64
C THR A 368 -6.45 8.96 -0.97
N PRO A 369 -5.68 10.05 -1.21
CA PRO A 369 -4.43 10.31 -0.49
C PRO A 369 -4.68 10.38 1.02
N ARG A 370 -3.88 9.64 1.81
CA ARG A 370 -3.99 9.60 3.29
C ARG A 370 -3.18 10.68 3.99
N HIS A 371 -2.26 11.32 3.27
CA HIS A 371 -1.36 12.35 3.75
C HIS A 371 -0.84 13.13 2.54
N LEU A 372 -0.29 14.33 2.78
CA LEU A 372 0.14 15.27 1.74
C LEU A 372 1.13 14.63 0.75
N LEU A 373 2.12 13.90 1.26
CA LEU A 373 3.19 13.30 0.45
C LEU A 373 2.86 11.90 -0.11
N SER A 374 1.59 11.50 -0.11
CA SER A 374 1.22 10.13 -0.49
C SER A 374 1.50 9.89 -1.97
N GLY A 375 2.40 8.94 -2.25
CA GLY A 375 2.81 8.62 -3.62
C GLY A 375 3.80 9.59 -4.27
N LEU A 376 4.19 10.66 -3.58
CA LEU A 376 4.94 11.78 -4.18
C LEU A 376 6.47 11.59 -4.13
N ILE A 377 7.00 11.03 -3.03
CA ILE A 377 8.45 10.85 -2.85
C ILE A 377 8.92 9.53 -3.50
N GLN A 378 9.93 9.63 -4.37
CA GLN A 378 10.55 8.52 -5.08
C GLN A 378 12.04 8.41 -4.72
N CYS A 379 12.52 7.18 -4.57
CA CYS A 379 13.96 6.91 -4.39
C CYS A 379 14.72 7.14 -5.69
N GLY A 380 15.76 7.98 -5.66
CA GLY A 380 16.65 8.20 -6.81
C GLY A 380 17.54 7.00 -7.16
N GLU A 381 17.78 6.07 -6.24
CA GLU A 381 18.59 4.88 -6.51
C GLU A 381 17.80 3.73 -7.16
N CYS A 382 16.60 3.44 -6.66
CA CYS A 382 15.83 2.24 -7.07
C CYS A 382 14.48 2.55 -7.72
N GLY A 383 14.12 3.83 -7.85
CA GLY A 383 12.87 4.27 -8.45
C GLY A 383 11.60 3.91 -7.67
N ALA A 384 11.70 3.29 -6.48
CA ALA A 384 10.54 2.94 -5.68
C ALA A 384 9.98 4.16 -4.93
N THR A 385 8.65 4.23 -4.82
CA THR A 385 7.98 5.22 -3.97
C THR A 385 8.27 4.94 -2.49
N PHE A 386 8.56 5.99 -1.72
CA PHE A 386 8.78 5.87 -0.29
C PHE A 386 7.50 5.44 0.43
N HIS A 387 7.65 4.56 1.41
CA HIS A 387 6.55 4.08 2.24
C HIS A 387 6.55 4.80 3.58
N VAL A 388 5.35 5.03 4.10
CA VAL A 388 5.14 5.45 5.48
C VAL A 388 5.43 4.31 6.44
N GLY A 389 6.14 4.58 7.52
CA GLY A 389 6.17 3.71 8.69
C GLY A 389 6.85 4.34 9.91
N GLY A 390 7.28 3.47 10.82
CA GLY A 390 7.62 3.86 12.19
C GLY A 390 6.38 4.05 13.07
N THR A 391 6.60 4.30 14.36
CA THR A 391 5.52 4.52 15.34
C THR A 391 4.67 5.71 14.90
N HIS A 392 3.35 5.53 14.79
CA HIS A 392 2.39 6.54 14.30
C HIS A 392 2.65 7.03 12.85
N GLY A 393 3.44 6.31 12.05
CA GLY A 393 3.69 6.65 10.65
C GLY A 393 4.54 7.91 10.42
N ARG A 394 5.36 8.32 11.40
CA ARG A 394 6.11 9.59 11.34
C ARG A 394 7.22 9.64 10.29
N TYR A 395 7.64 8.50 9.73
CA TYR A 395 8.78 8.42 8.82
C TYR A 395 8.39 7.90 7.44
N LEU A 396 9.11 8.37 6.44
CA LEU A 396 9.10 7.90 5.05
C LEU A 396 10.42 7.16 4.80
N PHE A 397 10.37 5.99 4.18
CA PHE A 397 11.55 5.18 3.90
C PHE A 397 11.42 4.41 2.58
N CYS A 398 12.56 4.07 1.98
CA CYS A 398 12.59 3.22 0.80
C CYS A 398 12.16 1.77 1.14
N PRO A 399 11.06 1.24 0.57
CA PRO A 399 10.61 -0.12 0.87
C PRO A 399 11.60 -1.18 0.40
N ASN A 400 12.36 -0.87 -0.65
CA ASN A 400 13.33 -1.76 -1.26
C ASN A 400 14.62 -1.90 -0.45
N TYR A 401 15.02 -0.91 0.37
CA TYR A 401 16.12 -1.08 1.33
C TYR A 401 15.82 -2.22 2.31
N SER A 402 14.58 -2.24 2.81
CA SER A 402 14.12 -3.27 3.73
C SER A 402 14.08 -4.67 3.12
N LYS A 403 14.03 -4.77 1.79
CA LYS A 403 14.11 -6.00 0.99
C LYS A 403 15.54 -6.34 0.53
N GLY A 404 16.49 -5.41 0.69
CA GLY A 404 17.89 -5.55 0.28
C GLY A 404 18.17 -5.17 -1.16
N ASN A 405 17.24 -4.45 -1.80
CA ASN A 405 17.26 -4.14 -3.23
C ASN A 405 17.73 -2.70 -3.52
N CYS A 406 18.10 -1.94 -2.49
CA CYS A 406 18.45 -0.52 -2.55
C CYS A 406 19.38 -0.20 -1.37
N SER A 407 20.36 0.69 -1.57
CA SER A 407 21.30 1.12 -0.53
C SER A 407 20.71 2.19 0.39
N CYS A 408 19.74 2.96 -0.10
CA CYS A 408 19.05 4.05 0.60
C CYS A 408 18.55 3.65 1.99
N LYS A 409 19.37 3.87 3.02
CA LYS A 409 19.08 3.49 4.40
C LYS A 409 18.36 4.59 5.17
N THR A 410 18.60 5.84 4.79
CA THR A 410 18.08 7.02 5.49
C THR A 410 16.55 7.10 5.43
N GLN A 411 15.97 7.50 6.56
CA GLN A 411 14.53 7.69 6.74
C GLN A 411 14.25 9.19 6.82
N LEU A 412 13.23 9.66 6.12
CA LEU A 412 12.83 11.04 6.10
C LEU A 412 11.65 11.27 7.06
N ARG A 413 11.76 12.24 7.96
CA ARG A 413 10.63 12.65 8.80
C ARG A 413 9.52 13.29 7.94
N ARG A 414 8.29 12.78 8.06
CA ARG A 414 7.18 13.19 7.19
C ARG A 414 6.78 14.65 7.42
N ASP A 415 6.57 15.03 8.67
CA ASP A 415 6.22 16.40 9.08
C ASP A 415 7.22 17.42 8.52
N ARG A 416 8.52 17.11 8.64
CA ARG A 416 9.58 17.96 8.11
C ARG A 416 9.58 18.03 6.60
N ALA A 417 9.44 16.89 5.91
CA ALA A 417 9.36 16.86 4.46
C ALA A 417 8.20 17.73 3.96
N GLU A 418 7.03 17.62 4.61
CA GLU A 418 5.85 18.43 4.30
C GLU A 418 6.16 19.93 4.47
N SER A 419 6.71 20.33 5.62
CA SER A 419 7.05 21.74 5.87
C SER A 419 8.08 22.29 4.89
N MET A 420 9.19 21.58 4.66
CA MET A 420 10.28 22.07 3.80
C MET A 420 9.86 22.15 2.33
N ILE A 421 9.07 21.20 1.83
CA ILE A 421 8.53 21.23 0.47
C ILE A 421 7.58 22.42 0.32
N LEU A 422 6.64 22.60 1.26
CA LEU A 422 5.66 23.70 1.20
C LEU A 422 6.34 25.08 1.34
N GLU A 423 7.34 25.20 2.20
CA GLU A 423 8.11 26.44 2.38
C GLU A 423 8.90 26.79 1.11
N ARG A 424 9.55 25.80 0.48
CA ARG A 424 10.30 26.03 -0.76
C ARG A 424 9.39 26.36 -1.94
N ILE A 425 8.24 25.72 -2.05
CA ILE A 425 7.23 26.05 -3.07
C ILE A 425 6.65 27.45 -2.81
N GLY A 426 6.34 27.78 -1.56
CA GLY A 426 5.80 29.09 -1.18
C GLY A 426 6.78 30.22 -1.50
N THR A 427 8.01 30.13 -1.01
CA THR A 427 9.06 31.14 -1.27
C THR A 427 9.48 31.19 -2.74
N GLY A 428 9.53 30.04 -3.43
CA GLY A 428 9.93 29.97 -4.84
C GLY A 428 8.88 30.49 -5.83
N ILE A 429 7.58 30.42 -5.51
CA ILE A 429 6.49 30.89 -6.40
C ILE A 429 6.03 32.31 -6.05
N LEU A 430 5.98 32.68 -4.76
CA LEU A 430 5.39 33.96 -4.33
C LEU A 430 6.37 35.13 -4.29
N ASP A 431 7.66 34.87 -4.10
CA ASP A 431 8.67 35.94 -3.90
C ASP A 431 9.52 36.21 -5.16
N ASP A 432 9.37 35.42 -6.24
CA ASP A 432 10.07 35.61 -7.51
C ASP A 432 9.16 36.24 -8.56
N ASP A 433 9.42 37.50 -8.91
CA ASP A 433 8.63 38.28 -9.87
C ASP A 433 8.64 37.67 -11.28
N ASN A 434 9.69 36.93 -11.67
CA ASN A 434 9.75 36.27 -12.98
C ASN A 434 8.78 35.09 -13.06
N TRP A 435 8.66 34.32 -11.97
CA TRP A 435 7.71 33.22 -11.86
C TRP A 435 6.27 33.74 -11.85
N PHE A 436 6.02 34.82 -11.11
CA PHE A 436 4.70 35.44 -11.07
C PHE A 436 4.25 35.91 -12.46
N ALA A 437 5.12 36.60 -13.20
CA ALA A 437 4.84 37.06 -14.55
C ALA A 437 4.56 35.90 -15.52
N ALA A 438 5.38 34.84 -15.48
CA ALA A 438 5.20 33.66 -16.34
C ALA A 438 3.88 32.92 -16.05
N ILE A 439 3.49 32.77 -14.77
CA ILE A 439 2.22 32.16 -14.38
C ILE A 439 1.05 33.01 -14.86
N PHE A 440 1.14 34.34 -14.71
CA PHE A 440 0.10 35.25 -15.14
C PHE A 440 -0.11 35.22 -16.66
N GLU A 441 0.97 35.24 -17.44
CA GLU A 441 0.92 35.13 -18.90
C GLU A 441 0.33 33.79 -19.36
N SER A 442 0.80 32.67 -18.81
CA SER A 442 0.25 31.33 -19.12
C SER A 442 -1.24 31.23 -18.78
N LEU A 443 -1.65 31.80 -17.65
CA LEU A 443 -3.06 31.83 -17.24
C LEU A 443 -3.93 32.66 -18.19
N GLN A 444 -3.48 33.86 -18.59
CA GLN A 444 -4.20 34.70 -19.56
C GLN A 444 -4.29 34.02 -20.92
N CYS A 445 -3.19 33.46 -21.43
CA CYS A 445 -3.19 32.70 -22.69
C CYS A 445 -4.16 31.52 -22.64
N SER A 446 -4.13 30.74 -21.56
CA SER A 446 -5.03 29.60 -21.36
C SER A 446 -6.50 30.03 -21.24
N TRP A 447 -6.78 31.15 -20.57
CA TRP A 447 -8.13 31.70 -20.46
C TRP A 447 -8.65 32.16 -21.81
N ARG A 448 -7.84 32.88 -22.60
CA ARG A 448 -8.20 33.36 -23.95
C ARG A 448 -8.48 32.20 -24.91
N GLU A 449 -7.62 31.19 -24.94
CA GLU A 449 -7.82 30.01 -25.79
C GLU A 449 -9.04 29.18 -25.35
N GLY A 450 -9.24 29.03 -24.04
CA GLY A 450 -10.44 28.40 -23.50
C GLY A 450 -11.71 29.15 -23.91
N MET A 451 -11.71 30.49 -23.81
CA MET A 451 -12.86 31.30 -24.22
C MET A 451 -13.12 31.23 -25.73
N ARG A 452 -12.08 31.02 -26.55
CA ARG A 452 -12.19 30.81 -28.00
C ARG A 452 -12.78 29.45 -28.37
N ARG A 453 -12.41 28.37 -27.66
CA ARG A 453 -12.86 26.99 -27.96
C ARG A 453 -14.25 26.66 -27.40
N ARG A 454 -14.60 27.21 -26.23
CA ARG A 454 -15.84 26.90 -25.51
C ARG A 454 -17.13 27.01 -26.34
N PRO A 455 -17.33 28.03 -27.21
CA PRO A 455 -18.53 28.09 -28.06
C PRO A 455 -18.65 26.91 -29.02
N ALA A 456 -17.53 26.48 -29.62
CA ALA A 456 -17.50 25.34 -30.52
C ALA A 456 -17.72 24.01 -29.77
N GLU A 457 -17.13 23.85 -28.58
CA GLU A 457 -17.35 22.67 -27.72
C GLU A 457 -18.80 22.57 -27.23
N LEU A 458 -19.40 23.70 -26.83
CA LEU A 458 -20.81 23.74 -26.43
C LEU A 458 -21.73 23.37 -27.60
N ALA A 459 -21.48 23.94 -28.79
CA ALA A 459 -22.25 23.62 -29.99
C ALA A 459 -22.11 22.13 -30.38
N ALA A 460 -20.90 21.57 -30.30
CA ALA A 460 -20.68 20.14 -30.54
C ALA A 460 -21.41 19.26 -29.52
N ALA A 461 -21.40 19.65 -28.24
CA ALA A 461 -22.08 18.92 -27.18
C ALA A 461 -23.61 18.96 -27.34
N GLU A 462 -24.17 20.12 -27.70
CA GLU A 462 -25.59 20.32 -28.00
C GLU A 462 -26.03 19.54 -29.25
N ASN A 463 -25.20 19.52 -30.30
CA ASN A 463 -25.45 18.71 -31.50
C ASN A 463 -25.47 17.20 -31.21
N CYS A 464 -24.56 16.72 -30.35
CA CYS A 464 -24.53 15.34 -29.90
C CYS A 464 -25.80 14.98 -29.10
N LEU A 465 -26.25 15.88 -28.22
CA LEU A 465 -27.51 15.70 -27.49
C LEU A 465 -28.70 15.59 -28.46
N ALA A 466 -28.77 16.46 -29.47
CA ALA A 466 -29.84 16.43 -30.48
C ALA A 466 -29.82 15.14 -31.33
N ASP A 467 -28.66 14.55 -31.60
CA ASP A 467 -28.56 13.24 -32.25
C ASP A 467 -29.02 12.10 -31.33
N ILE A 468 -28.67 12.13 -30.05
CA ILE A 468 -29.14 11.15 -29.05
C ILE A 468 -30.66 11.25 -28.89
N ASP A 469 -31.22 12.46 -28.80
CA ASP A 469 -32.67 12.68 -28.67
C ASP A 469 -33.43 12.15 -29.90
N ARG A 470 -32.95 12.44 -31.13
CA ARG A 470 -33.51 11.85 -32.36
C ARG A 470 -33.45 10.32 -32.37
N LYS A 471 -32.37 9.72 -31.84
CA LYS A 471 -32.25 8.26 -31.71
C LYS A 471 -33.23 7.70 -30.69
N ILE A 472 -33.48 8.40 -29.59
CA ILE A 472 -34.48 8.01 -28.58
C ILE A 472 -35.88 8.07 -29.18
N GLU A 473 -36.23 9.16 -29.87
CA GLU A 473 -37.53 9.32 -30.56
C GLU A 473 -37.77 8.17 -31.56
N ARG A 474 -36.81 7.88 -32.44
CA ARG A 474 -36.92 6.74 -33.38
C ARG A 474 -37.13 5.40 -32.69
N LEU A 475 -36.53 5.19 -31.50
CA LEU A 475 -36.73 3.95 -30.75
C LEU A 475 -38.13 3.92 -30.11
N ILE A 476 -38.65 5.05 -29.66
CA ILE A 476 -40.02 5.18 -29.14
C ILE A 476 -41.05 4.98 -30.25
N ASP A 477 -40.88 5.61 -31.41
CA ASP A 477 -41.76 5.45 -32.57
C ASP A 477 -41.88 3.98 -32.99
N ARG A 478 -40.79 3.20 -32.91
CA ARG A 478 -40.83 1.76 -33.20
C ARG A 478 -41.66 0.97 -32.19
N VAL A 479 -41.64 1.37 -30.91
CA VAL A 479 -42.53 0.79 -29.89
C VAL A 479 -43.99 1.11 -30.19
N GLU A 480 -44.29 2.38 -30.50
CA GLU A 480 -45.65 2.84 -30.77
C GLU A 480 -46.25 2.16 -32.01
N ASN A 481 -45.42 1.90 -33.02
CA ASN A 481 -45.82 1.15 -34.23
C ASN A 481 -45.86 -0.38 -34.03
N GLY A 482 -45.69 -0.88 -32.81
CA GLY A 482 -45.90 -2.29 -32.47
C GLY A 482 -44.72 -3.24 -32.78
N TYR A 483 -43.52 -2.71 -33.00
CA TYR A 483 -42.31 -3.52 -33.18
C TYR A 483 -41.68 -3.85 -31.81
N GLU A 484 -41.94 -5.05 -31.30
CA GLU A 484 -41.29 -5.56 -30.08
C GLU A 484 -39.98 -6.30 -30.41
N ASP A 485 -38.85 -5.69 -30.07
CA ASP A 485 -37.52 -6.30 -30.09
C ASP A 485 -36.97 -6.44 -28.66
N SER A 486 -36.32 -7.57 -28.37
CA SER A 486 -35.85 -7.93 -27.01
C SER A 486 -34.72 -7.02 -26.50
N GLY A 487 -33.91 -6.46 -27.40
CA GLY A 487 -32.82 -5.53 -27.07
C GLY A 487 -33.23 -4.06 -26.94
N LEU A 488 -34.47 -3.72 -27.31
CA LEU A 488 -34.94 -2.33 -27.39
C LEU A 488 -34.94 -1.61 -26.04
N LYS A 489 -35.35 -2.32 -24.98
CA LYS A 489 -35.40 -1.78 -23.61
C LYS A 489 -34.00 -1.44 -23.09
N GLU A 490 -33.02 -2.29 -23.37
CA GLU A 490 -31.62 -2.07 -22.99
C GLU A 490 -31.01 -0.91 -23.79
N ARG A 491 -31.25 -0.87 -25.11
CA ARG A 491 -30.78 0.23 -25.98
C ARG A 491 -31.36 1.58 -25.58
N LEU A 492 -32.65 1.62 -25.23
CA LEU A 492 -33.32 2.83 -24.73
C LEU A 492 -32.74 3.27 -23.36
N SER A 493 -32.47 2.32 -22.47
CA SER A 493 -31.81 2.60 -21.18
C SER A 493 -30.41 3.18 -21.37
N GLN A 494 -29.62 2.59 -22.28
CA GLN A 494 -28.28 3.07 -22.65
C GLN A 494 -28.34 4.51 -23.19
N ARG A 495 -29.19 4.78 -24.19
CA ARG A 495 -29.33 6.12 -24.78
C ARG A 495 -29.85 7.16 -23.77
N ARG A 496 -30.77 6.79 -22.87
CA ARG A 496 -31.19 7.66 -21.76
C ARG A 496 -30.04 7.96 -20.80
N SER A 497 -29.13 7.02 -20.58
CA SER A 497 -27.93 7.26 -19.77
C SER A 497 -26.94 8.20 -20.46
N GLU A 498 -26.66 7.99 -21.74
CA GLU A 498 -25.83 8.88 -22.55
C GLU A 498 -26.41 10.30 -22.57
N ARG A 499 -27.74 10.44 -22.76
CA ARG A 499 -28.45 11.72 -22.69
C ARG A 499 -28.22 12.44 -21.37
N ARG A 500 -28.36 11.74 -20.23
CA ARG A 500 -28.13 12.33 -18.90
C ARG A 500 -26.69 12.81 -18.74
N GLU A 501 -25.72 12.05 -19.23
CA GLU A 501 -24.31 12.43 -19.13
C GLU A 501 -23.98 13.63 -20.02
N GLN A 502 -24.55 13.66 -21.22
CA GLN A 502 -24.39 14.78 -22.14
C GLN A 502 -25.03 16.08 -21.60
N LEU A 503 -26.20 15.98 -20.97
CA LEU A 503 -26.85 17.12 -20.29
C LEU A 503 -25.99 17.69 -19.15
N LYS A 504 -25.34 16.83 -18.35
CA LYS A 504 -24.39 17.30 -17.33
C LYS A 504 -23.19 18.01 -17.95
N THR A 505 -22.68 17.51 -19.06
CA THR A 505 -21.56 18.13 -19.78
C THR A 505 -21.94 19.52 -20.28
N ILE A 506 -23.13 19.68 -20.88
CA ILE A 506 -23.66 20.97 -21.34
C ILE A 506 -23.88 21.93 -20.15
N ASP A 507 -24.49 21.47 -19.05
CA ASP A 507 -24.69 22.27 -17.84
C ASP A 507 -23.36 22.76 -17.26
N ARG A 508 -22.34 21.89 -17.23
CA ARG A 508 -20.98 22.26 -16.81
C ARG A 508 -20.38 23.33 -17.71
N LEU A 509 -20.43 23.15 -19.04
CA LEU A 509 -19.90 24.12 -20.01
C LEU A 509 -20.63 25.47 -19.92
N LYS A 510 -21.95 25.48 -19.71
CA LYS A 510 -22.75 26.71 -19.52
C LYS A 510 -22.41 27.43 -18.22
N LYS A 511 -22.35 26.71 -17.09
CA LYS A 511 -21.94 27.28 -15.79
C LYS A 511 -20.52 27.86 -15.83
N THR A 512 -19.58 27.14 -16.45
CA THR A 512 -18.21 27.64 -16.61
C THR A 512 -18.14 28.88 -17.52
N ARG A 513 -19.01 29.00 -18.53
CA ARG A 513 -19.11 30.22 -19.36
C ARG A 513 -19.62 31.43 -18.55
N GLU A 514 -20.61 31.21 -17.68
CA GLU A 514 -21.17 32.26 -16.83
C GLU A 514 -20.18 32.72 -15.74
N GLN A 515 -19.46 31.76 -15.14
CA GLN A 515 -18.46 32.00 -14.10
C GLN A 515 -17.14 32.60 -14.64
N GLY A 516 -16.73 32.25 -15.86
CA GLY A 516 -15.48 32.70 -16.49
C GLY A 516 -15.55 34.03 -17.24
N SER A 517 -16.52 34.89 -16.92
CA SER A 517 -16.82 36.13 -17.67
C SER A 517 -15.75 37.23 -17.52
N HIS A 518 -14.85 37.13 -16.55
CA HIS A 518 -13.82 38.15 -16.29
C HIS A 518 -12.42 37.59 -16.56
N GLU A 519 -11.59 38.36 -17.27
CA GLU A 519 -10.18 38.03 -17.50
C GLU A 519 -9.42 38.05 -16.16
N PRO A 520 -8.54 37.07 -15.87
CA PRO A 520 -7.78 37.04 -14.64
C PRO A 520 -6.89 38.29 -14.48
N THR A 521 -6.98 38.96 -13.33
CA THR A 521 -6.12 40.10 -12.98
C THR A 521 -4.96 39.69 -12.07
N GLU A 522 -3.92 40.52 -12.00
CA GLU A 522 -2.78 40.26 -11.13
C GLU A 522 -3.17 40.24 -9.64
N GLU A 523 -4.07 41.13 -9.19
CA GLU A 523 -4.54 41.09 -7.79
C GLU A 523 -5.30 39.80 -7.48
N TRP A 524 -6.12 39.33 -8.42
CA TRP A 524 -6.84 38.08 -8.30
C TRP A 524 -5.87 36.90 -8.17
N LEU A 525 -4.85 36.83 -9.05
CA LEU A 525 -3.83 35.78 -9.00
C LEU A 525 -3.07 35.78 -7.66
N ARG A 526 -2.72 36.97 -7.14
CA ARG A 526 -2.06 37.10 -5.82
C ARG A 526 -2.96 36.63 -4.68
N SER A 527 -4.27 36.90 -4.74
CA SER A 527 -5.21 36.40 -3.72
C SER A 527 -5.37 34.88 -3.78
N GLU A 528 -5.44 34.33 -4.98
CA GLU A 528 -5.70 32.91 -5.21
C GLU A 528 -4.46 32.05 -4.87
N LEU A 529 -3.24 32.51 -5.18
CA LEU A 529 -2.00 31.86 -4.73
C LEU A 529 -1.86 31.86 -3.20
N LYS A 530 -2.29 32.93 -2.53
CA LYS A 530 -2.34 32.98 -1.05
C LYS A 530 -3.37 32.01 -0.49
N GLN A 531 -4.52 31.85 -1.16
CA GLN A 531 -5.54 30.88 -0.79
C GLN A 531 -5.03 29.44 -0.98
N LEU A 532 -4.42 29.13 -2.13
CA LEU A 532 -3.80 27.84 -2.41
C LEU A 532 -2.75 27.47 -1.35
N GLY A 533 -1.92 28.43 -0.93
CA GLY A 533 -0.96 28.24 0.16
C GLY A 533 -1.58 27.92 1.52
N ARG A 534 -2.81 28.38 1.79
CA ARG A 534 -3.59 28.03 3.00
C ARG A 534 -4.24 26.66 2.87
N GLU A 535 -4.88 26.39 1.73
CA GLU A 535 -5.55 25.11 1.46
C GLU A 535 -4.59 23.92 1.49
N LEU A 536 -3.37 24.11 0.97
CA LEU A 536 -2.29 23.14 1.04
C LEU A 536 -1.88 22.76 2.48
N ARG A 537 -2.25 23.58 3.48
CA ARG A 537 -1.98 23.33 4.91
C ARG A 537 -3.17 22.75 5.67
N THR A 538 -4.41 22.85 5.14
CA THR A 538 -5.63 22.52 5.88
C THR A 538 -6.37 21.28 5.39
N ASP A 539 -6.44 21.01 4.07
CA ASP A 539 -7.22 19.88 3.53
C ASP A 539 -6.34 18.76 2.95
N ILE A 540 -6.32 17.58 3.58
CA ILE A 540 -5.34 16.52 3.28
C ILE A 540 -5.51 15.91 1.88
N PRO A 541 -6.71 15.47 1.43
CA PRO A 541 -6.85 14.81 0.14
C PRO A 541 -6.73 15.79 -1.04
N ALA A 542 -7.34 16.97 -0.95
CA ALA A 542 -7.25 17.99 -1.99
C ALA A 542 -5.82 18.56 -2.07
N ALA A 543 -5.18 18.85 -0.94
CA ALA A 543 -3.80 19.36 -0.92
C ALA A 543 -2.81 18.36 -1.51
N ALA A 544 -2.98 17.06 -1.27
CA ALA A 544 -2.11 16.03 -1.84
C ALA A 544 -2.23 15.95 -3.37
N ILE A 545 -3.43 16.14 -3.92
CA ILE A 545 -3.65 16.17 -5.37
C ILE A 545 -3.08 17.44 -5.97
N ALA A 546 -3.37 18.59 -5.36
CA ALA A 546 -2.84 19.90 -5.77
C ALA A 546 -1.30 19.89 -5.77
N LEU A 547 -0.67 19.43 -4.68
CA LEU A 547 0.78 19.33 -4.57
C LEU A 547 1.38 18.40 -5.64
N ARG A 548 0.74 17.28 -5.95
CA ARG A 548 1.21 16.35 -7.00
C ARG A 548 1.21 17.00 -8.37
N ASN A 549 0.17 17.78 -8.69
CA ASN A 549 0.08 18.52 -9.94
C ASN A 549 1.14 19.62 -10.01
N LEU A 550 1.31 20.40 -8.94
CA LEU A 550 2.30 21.47 -8.86
C LEU A 550 3.74 20.98 -9.10
N VAL A 551 4.08 19.82 -8.55
CA VAL A 551 5.43 19.24 -8.55
C VAL A 551 5.71 18.41 -9.83
N GLY A 552 4.81 18.43 -10.82
CA GLY A 552 5.01 17.74 -12.08
C GLY A 552 5.07 16.20 -11.96
N GLY A 553 4.55 15.66 -10.87
CA GLY A 553 4.41 14.21 -10.66
C GLY A 553 5.11 13.65 -9.43
N LYS A 554 6.45 13.79 -9.30
CA LYS A 554 7.23 13.11 -8.25
C LYS A 554 8.46 13.91 -7.81
N ILE A 555 8.78 13.80 -6.52
CA ILE A 555 10.02 14.32 -5.91
C ILE A 555 11.03 13.18 -5.83
N VAL A 556 12.13 13.31 -6.56
CA VAL A 556 13.20 12.32 -6.55
C VAL A 556 14.15 12.64 -5.41
N VAL A 557 14.36 11.68 -4.50
CA VAL A 557 15.19 11.85 -3.31
C VAL A 557 16.40 10.93 -3.37
N THR A 558 17.60 11.50 -3.28
CA THR A 558 18.89 10.81 -3.28
C THR A 558 19.60 10.94 -1.93
N GLU A 559 20.26 9.88 -1.48
CA GLU A 559 21.05 9.88 -0.25
C GLU A 559 22.42 10.56 -0.52
N VAL A 560 22.76 11.57 0.27
CA VAL A 560 24.00 12.34 0.17
C VAL A 560 24.87 12.09 1.40
N SER A 561 26.10 11.64 1.15
CA SER A 561 27.07 11.39 2.22
C SER A 561 27.51 12.69 2.87
N ASN A 562 27.43 12.75 4.19
CA ASN A 562 27.90 13.88 4.97
C ASN A 562 29.03 13.40 5.90
N ASP A 563 30.25 13.87 5.65
CA ASP A 563 31.44 13.43 6.39
C ASP A 563 31.30 13.81 7.87
N GLY A 564 31.41 12.81 8.75
CA GLY A 564 31.31 12.98 10.20
C GLY A 564 29.96 12.64 10.85
N ARG A 565 28.92 12.25 10.09
CA ARG A 565 27.65 11.74 10.65
C ARG A 565 27.46 10.23 10.36
N LYS A 566 26.90 9.49 11.34
CA LYS A 566 26.51 8.07 11.18
C LYS A 566 25.29 7.87 10.25
N ARG A 567 24.59 8.94 9.89
CA ARG A 567 23.43 8.95 8.99
C ARG A 567 23.69 9.97 7.89
N HIS A 568 23.42 9.56 6.66
CA HIS A 568 23.47 10.41 5.48
C HIS A 568 22.25 11.34 5.45
N ASP A 569 22.33 12.44 4.72
CA ASP A 569 21.19 13.34 4.51
C ASP A 569 20.50 12.99 3.19
N LEU A 570 19.27 13.47 3.01
CA LEU A 570 18.50 13.22 1.78
C LEU A 570 18.36 14.53 1.00
N GLN A 571 18.73 14.53 -0.27
CA GLN A 571 18.50 15.64 -1.18
C GLN A 571 17.33 15.31 -2.10
N GLY A 572 16.28 16.13 -2.06
CA GLY A 572 15.14 16.08 -2.97
C GLY A 572 15.34 16.97 -4.17
N ARG A 573 14.94 16.50 -5.35
CA ARG A 573 14.92 17.26 -6.60
C ARG A 573 13.54 17.13 -7.24
N PHE A 574 12.98 18.25 -7.68
CA PHE A 574 11.74 18.28 -8.46
C PHE A 574 11.68 19.54 -9.32
N THR A 575 10.74 19.56 -10.25
CA THR A 575 10.46 20.72 -11.11
C THR A 575 9.04 21.19 -10.85
N ILE A 576 8.82 22.50 -10.96
CA ILE A 576 7.48 23.08 -10.94
C ILE A 576 7.17 23.46 -12.39
N LYS A 577 5.97 23.13 -12.87
CA LYS A 577 5.53 23.55 -14.20
C LYS A 577 4.59 24.74 -14.05
N VAL A 578 4.88 25.83 -14.76
CA VAL A 578 4.07 27.05 -14.78
C VAL A 578 2.60 26.74 -15.08
N ASP A 579 2.33 25.94 -16.11
CA ASP A 579 0.97 25.57 -16.52
C ASP A 579 0.23 24.75 -15.45
N SER A 580 0.95 23.94 -14.67
CA SER A 580 0.36 23.17 -13.58
C SER A 580 -0.03 24.04 -12.39
N VAL A 581 0.70 25.14 -12.15
CA VAL A 581 0.33 26.16 -11.17
C VAL A 581 -0.89 26.94 -11.64
N ALA A 582 -0.90 27.38 -12.90
CA ALA A 582 -2.04 28.08 -13.50
C ALA A 582 -3.31 27.22 -13.46
N ALA A 583 -3.20 25.92 -13.75
CA ALA A 583 -4.30 24.96 -13.62
C ALA A 583 -4.84 24.84 -12.20
N ALA A 584 -3.94 24.74 -11.21
CA ALA A 584 -4.31 24.57 -9.81
C ALA A 584 -5.03 25.80 -9.23
N VAL A 585 -4.59 26.99 -9.64
CA VAL A 585 -5.16 28.29 -9.22
C VAL A 585 -6.52 28.53 -9.88
N ALA A 586 -6.66 28.21 -11.16
CA ALA A 586 -7.89 28.51 -11.89
C ALA A 586 -9.08 27.59 -11.53
N GLY A 587 -8.88 26.58 -10.68
CA GLY A 587 -9.92 25.60 -10.31
C GLY A 587 -10.43 24.75 -11.50
N PHE A 588 -9.80 24.87 -12.67
CA PHE A 588 -10.17 24.13 -13.86
C PHE A 588 -9.30 22.88 -13.97
N SER A 589 -9.95 21.72 -14.05
CA SER A 589 -9.31 20.54 -14.62
C SER A 589 -9.08 20.83 -16.10
N LEU A 590 -7.90 21.36 -16.46
CA LEU A 590 -7.42 21.25 -17.83
C LEU A 590 -7.44 19.76 -18.18
N ALA A 591 -8.16 19.40 -19.24
CA ALA A 591 -8.07 18.05 -19.75
C ALA A 591 -6.58 17.77 -20.04
N PRO A 592 -6.03 16.62 -19.62
CA PRO A 592 -4.62 16.30 -19.82
C PRO A 592 -4.19 16.31 -21.30
N GLU A 593 -5.15 16.32 -22.23
CA GLU A 593 -4.97 16.32 -23.67
C GLU A 593 -4.69 17.71 -24.27
N THR A 594 -4.87 18.80 -23.51
CA THR A 594 -4.64 20.17 -24.01
C THR A 594 -3.25 20.74 -23.72
N ILE A 595 -2.37 19.96 -23.08
CA ILE A 595 -0.94 20.30 -22.96
C ILE A 595 -0.30 20.01 -24.32
N GLN A 596 -0.61 20.83 -25.33
CA GLN A 596 0.34 21.01 -26.41
C GLN A 596 1.52 21.77 -25.82
N ASP A 597 2.72 21.25 -26.05
CA ASP A 597 4.00 21.92 -25.79
C ASP A 597 4.00 23.30 -26.47
N SER A 598 3.35 24.31 -25.88
CA SER A 598 3.58 25.69 -26.25
C SER A 598 4.97 26.02 -25.73
N SER A 599 5.87 26.23 -26.70
CA SER A 599 7.30 26.47 -26.55
C SER A 599 7.63 27.82 -25.90
N THR A 600 6.90 28.23 -24.87
CA THR A 600 7.05 29.52 -24.19
C THR A 600 7.38 29.30 -22.72
N SER A 601 8.65 29.60 -22.42
CA SER A 601 9.29 29.77 -21.10
C SER A 601 9.34 28.56 -20.14
N ASN A 602 10.16 27.57 -20.50
CA ASN A 602 10.76 26.64 -19.54
C ASN A 602 11.69 27.37 -18.54
N LEU A 603 11.13 27.94 -17.47
CA LEU A 603 11.86 28.10 -16.20
C LEU A 603 11.93 26.71 -15.54
N SER A 604 12.62 25.77 -16.18
CA SER A 604 12.68 24.36 -15.78
C SER A 604 13.89 24.06 -14.90
N GLU A 605 14.36 25.02 -14.11
CA GLU A 605 15.46 24.74 -13.19
C GLU A 605 14.99 23.78 -12.09
N PRO A 606 15.71 22.68 -11.85
CA PRO A 606 15.33 21.72 -10.82
C PRO A 606 15.48 22.38 -9.45
N ILE A 607 14.37 22.48 -8.71
CA ILE A 607 14.38 22.90 -7.32
C ILE A 607 15.01 21.79 -6.49
N VAL A 608 16.11 22.13 -5.83
CA VAL A 608 16.83 21.25 -4.91
C VAL A 608 16.44 21.60 -3.47
N ILE A 609 16.04 20.59 -2.69
CA ILE A 609 15.78 20.69 -1.26
C ILE A 609 16.70 19.72 -0.54
N ASP A 610 17.57 20.26 0.32
CA ASP A 610 18.37 19.42 1.22
C ASP A 610 17.59 19.14 2.50
N PHE A 611 17.07 17.93 2.64
CA PHE A 611 16.43 17.45 3.87
C PHE A 611 17.51 17.08 4.90
N VAL A 612 18.25 18.08 5.38
CA VAL A 612 19.23 17.92 6.46
C VAL A 612 18.49 17.79 7.78
N ASP A 613 18.82 16.79 8.60
CA ASP A 613 18.33 16.76 9.98
C ASP A 613 19.05 17.87 10.78
N PRO A 614 18.31 18.77 11.46
CA PRO A 614 18.93 19.77 12.30
C PRO A 614 19.62 19.02 13.43
N SER A 615 20.78 19.51 13.85
CA SER A 615 21.47 18.86 14.97
C SER A 615 20.50 18.79 16.16
N PRO A 616 20.45 17.68 16.92
CA PRO A 616 19.67 17.63 18.16
C PRO A 616 19.98 18.77 19.15
N LEU A 617 21.09 19.47 18.92
CA LEU A 617 21.56 20.62 19.68
C LEU A 617 20.98 21.95 19.19
N GLU A 618 20.44 22.04 17.97
CA GLU A 618 20.10 23.31 17.30
C GLU A 618 18.97 24.07 18.01
N GLY A 619 17.80 23.44 18.18
CA GLY A 619 16.67 24.04 18.92
C GLY A 619 17.03 24.42 20.37
N PRO A 620 17.57 23.50 21.17
CA PRO A 620 18.02 23.82 22.52
C PRO A 620 19.13 24.86 22.57
N SER A 621 19.95 24.99 21.50
CA SER A 621 21.01 26.01 21.45
C SER A 621 20.47 27.43 21.26
N GLU A 622 19.40 27.60 20.47
CA GLU A 622 18.70 28.90 20.33
C GLU A 622 18.10 29.34 21.67
N GLU A 623 17.43 28.43 22.36
CA GLU A 623 16.83 28.71 23.67
C GLU A 623 17.90 29.02 24.73
N ALA A 624 18.99 28.24 24.75
CA ALA A 624 20.14 28.51 25.61
C ALA A 624 20.76 29.89 25.32
N LYS A 625 20.84 30.28 24.04
CA LYS A 625 21.36 31.59 23.63
C LYS A 625 20.42 32.73 24.04
N ARG A 626 19.11 32.55 23.94
CA ARG A 626 18.14 33.55 24.42
C ARG A 626 18.35 33.86 25.91
N PHE A 627 18.49 32.83 26.73
CA PHE A 627 18.79 33.03 28.16
C PHE A 627 20.20 33.59 28.41
N TYR A 628 21.16 33.26 27.53
CA TYR A 628 22.51 33.82 27.55
C TYR A 628 22.50 35.34 27.35
N ASP A 629 21.68 35.82 26.42
CA ASP A 629 21.55 37.24 26.07
C ASP A 629 20.79 38.03 27.12
N MET A 630 19.83 37.40 27.80
CA MET A 630 19.18 37.92 29.01
C MET A 630 20.12 38.03 30.24
N LYS A 631 21.43 37.84 30.05
CA LYS A 631 22.47 37.94 31.08
C LYS A 631 22.26 36.98 32.26
N LEU A 632 21.68 35.79 32.01
CA LEU A 632 21.58 34.75 33.02
C LEU A 632 22.89 33.95 33.13
N MET A 633 23.21 33.50 34.36
CA MET A 633 24.34 32.61 34.59
C MET A 633 24.09 31.23 33.99
N ASN A 634 25.12 30.55 33.46
CA ASN A 634 24.97 29.19 32.90
C ASN A 634 24.35 28.18 33.88
N SER A 635 24.54 28.37 35.19
CA SER A 635 23.89 27.55 36.23
C SER A 635 22.38 27.76 36.32
N GLU A 636 21.91 28.96 35.98
CA GLU A 636 20.49 29.30 36.00
C GLU A 636 19.81 28.91 34.68
N ILE A 637 20.52 29.07 33.55
CA ILE A 637 20.11 28.50 32.26
C ILE A 637 19.93 26.98 32.39
N ALA A 638 20.90 26.31 33.02
CA ALA A 638 20.85 24.88 33.31
C ALA A 638 19.60 24.47 34.11
N LYS A 639 19.26 25.25 35.16
CA LYS A 639 18.05 25.00 35.96
C LYS A 639 16.76 25.21 35.15
N ARG A 640 16.66 26.28 34.36
CA ARG A 640 15.45 26.61 33.58
C ARG A 640 15.19 25.61 32.46
N MET A 641 16.25 25.13 31.83
CA MET A 641 16.17 24.15 30.75
C MET A 641 16.19 22.69 31.26
N CYS A 642 16.25 22.46 32.58
CA CYS A 642 16.36 21.13 33.20
C CYS A 642 17.53 20.28 32.64
N ILE A 643 18.68 20.90 32.36
CA ILE A 643 19.88 20.24 31.80
C ILE A 643 21.13 20.57 32.62
N SER A 644 22.21 19.81 32.43
CA SER A 644 23.47 20.06 33.13
C SER A 644 24.18 21.34 32.62
N LYS A 645 24.97 21.99 33.49
CA LYS A 645 25.79 23.16 33.12
C LYS A 645 26.78 22.87 31.98
N SER A 646 27.29 21.64 31.92
CA SER A 646 28.15 21.18 30.82
C SER A 646 27.38 21.15 29.50
N GLN A 647 26.15 20.65 29.50
CA GLN A 647 25.28 20.66 28.32
C GLN A 647 24.94 22.08 27.87
N VAL A 648 24.63 23.01 28.78
CA VAL A 648 24.44 24.43 28.42
C VAL A 648 25.66 25.00 27.71
N THR A 649 26.86 24.70 28.21
CA THR A 649 28.12 25.16 27.60
C THR A 649 28.31 24.56 26.21
N LYS A 650 27.99 23.26 26.04
CA LYS A 650 28.02 22.57 24.74
C LYS A 650 27.01 23.16 23.75
N LEU A 651 25.80 23.48 24.20
CA LEU A 651 24.75 24.11 23.38
C LEU A 651 25.16 25.50 22.91
N LEU A 652 25.69 26.34 23.81
CA LEU A 652 26.15 27.68 23.45
C LEU A 652 27.35 27.62 22.51
N LYS A 653 28.31 26.73 22.79
CA LYS A 653 29.48 26.52 21.91
C LYS A 653 29.03 26.11 20.51
N TYR A 654 28.09 25.16 20.40
CA TYR A 654 27.47 24.78 19.12
C TYR A 654 26.81 25.98 18.42
N TRP A 655 26.06 26.81 19.15
CA TRP A 655 25.39 28.00 18.58
C TRP A 655 26.38 29.01 17.98
N PHE A 656 27.48 29.30 18.69
CA PHE A 656 28.50 30.24 18.23
C PHE A 656 29.31 29.67 17.05
N GLU A 657 29.75 28.41 17.15
CA GLU A 657 30.55 27.76 16.10
C GLU A 657 29.77 27.53 14.81
N SER A 658 28.48 27.13 14.90
CA SER A 658 27.61 26.96 13.73
C SER A 658 27.36 28.24 12.93
N ARG A 659 27.73 29.41 13.50
CA ARG A 659 27.61 30.74 12.87
C ARG A 659 28.97 31.42 12.66
N ALA A 660 30.07 30.67 12.76
CA ALA A 660 31.44 31.17 12.64
C ALA A 660 31.79 32.32 13.61
N LEU A 661 31.18 32.33 14.81
CA LEU A 661 31.45 33.30 15.87
C LEU A 661 32.29 32.68 16.99
N THR A 662 33.15 33.47 17.62
CA THR A 662 33.94 33.02 18.78
C THR A 662 33.16 33.20 20.08
N MET A 663 33.03 32.13 20.86
CA MET A 663 32.38 32.19 22.17
C MET A 663 33.22 33.03 23.16
N PRO A 664 32.63 34.04 23.85
CA PRO A 664 33.35 34.82 24.86
C PRO A 664 33.86 33.99 26.03
N ASP A 665 35.06 34.28 26.53
CA ASP A 665 35.64 33.58 27.68
C ASP A 665 34.72 33.67 28.91
N GLY A 666 34.65 32.57 29.66
CA GLY A 666 33.76 32.44 30.82
C GLY A 666 34.08 33.41 31.95
N ARG A 667 35.34 33.86 32.10
CA ARG A 667 35.72 34.87 33.09
C ARG A 667 35.32 36.27 32.62
N SER A 668 35.61 36.60 31.37
CA SER A 668 35.21 37.86 30.73
C SER A 668 33.70 38.05 30.68
N ARG A 669 32.93 36.97 30.48
CA ARG A 669 31.47 37.06 30.55
C ARG A 669 30.99 37.30 31.98
N ARG A 670 31.56 36.61 32.97
CA ARG A 670 31.10 36.70 34.38
C ARG A 670 31.29 38.10 34.97
N SER A 671 32.29 38.86 34.52
CA SER A 671 32.47 40.25 34.95
C SER A 671 31.31 41.17 34.52
N THR A 672 30.66 40.87 33.38
CA THR A 672 29.54 41.65 32.83
C THR A 672 28.17 41.34 33.49
N LEU A 673 28.09 40.38 34.41
CA LEU A 673 26.84 39.97 35.05
C LEU A 673 26.58 40.78 36.33
N LYS A 674 25.35 41.28 36.50
CA LYS A 674 24.91 42.01 37.71
C LYS A 674 25.01 41.13 38.98
N ARG A 675 24.69 39.84 38.86
CA ARG A 675 24.81 38.85 39.94
C ARG A 675 25.93 37.85 39.59
N LYS A 676 26.98 37.79 40.40
CA LYS A 676 28.19 36.97 40.13
C LYS A 676 28.20 35.62 40.85
N HIS A 677 27.37 35.47 41.88
CA HIS A 677 27.24 34.26 42.70
C HIS A 677 25.76 33.95 42.98
N SER A 678 25.41 32.66 43.00
CA SER A 678 24.06 32.20 43.37
C SER A 678 23.81 32.34 44.88
N GLU A 679 24.82 32.06 45.69
CA GLU A 679 24.86 32.28 47.15
C GLU A 679 25.93 33.31 47.49
N PRO A 680 25.78 34.07 48.59
CA PRO A 680 26.85 34.94 49.07
C PRO A 680 28.13 34.10 49.30
N PRO A 681 29.29 34.56 48.77
CA PRO A 681 30.56 33.88 48.97
C PRO A 681 30.83 33.53 50.43
N LEU A 682 31.56 32.44 50.67
CA LEU A 682 31.82 31.93 52.02
C LEU A 682 32.34 33.02 52.98
N TYR A 683 33.24 33.91 52.51
CA TYR A 683 33.80 35.00 53.31
C TYR A 683 32.74 36.00 53.80
N GLN A 684 31.66 36.23 53.03
CA GLN A 684 30.55 37.09 53.47
C GLN A 684 29.73 36.41 54.56
N ARG A 685 29.44 35.11 54.39
CA ARG A 685 28.63 34.33 55.35
C ARG A 685 29.28 34.17 56.71
N ILE A 686 30.60 34.01 56.75
CA ILE A 686 31.35 33.82 58.00
C ILE A 686 31.88 35.14 58.58
N SER A 687 31.61 36.29 57.94
CA SER A 687 32.22 37.58 58.30
C SER A 687 31.96 37.99 59.76
N ASP A 688 30.72 37.89 60.24
CA ASP A 688 30.36 38.21 61.63
C ASP A 688 31.03 37.25 62.63
N GLN A 689 31.02 35.94 62.33
CA GLN A 689 31.65 34.93 63.18
C GLN A 689 33.18 35.11 63.24
N VAL A 690 33.80 35.50 62.12
CA VAL A 690 35.23 35.82 62.05
C VAL A 690 35.55 37.07 62.86
N LYS A 691 34.70 38.10 62.81
CA LYS A 691 34.87 39.31 63.61
C LYS A 691 34.81 39.01 65.10
N GLN A 692 33.82 38.23 65.55
CA GLN A 692 33.68 37.84 66.95
C GLN A 692 34.94 37.12 67.46
N LEU A 693 35.43 36.12 66.72
CA LEU A 693 36.67 35.41 67.07
C LEU A 693 37.91 36.32 67.01
N CYS A 694 37.87 37.38 66.18
CA CYS A 694 38.92 38.39 66.18
C CYS A 694 38.87 39.28 67.43
N ASP A 695 37.68 39.61 67.93
CA ASP A 695 37.49 40.39 69.15
C ASP A 695 37.88 39.60 70.40
N ASP A 696 37.67 38.28 70.37
CA ASP A 696 38.17 37.31 71.37
C ASP A 696 39.71 37.19 71.39
N GLY A 697 40.41 37.94 70.53
CA GLY A 697 41.87 38.03 70.52
C GLY A 697 42.58 36.90 69.76
N LEU A 698 41.87 36.08 68.99
CA LEU A 698 42.47 34.99 68.23
C LEU A 698 43.20 35.48 66.97
N LEU A 699 44.34 34.86 66.66
CA LEU A 699 45.08 35.13 65.42
C LEU A 699 44.33 34.56 64.21
N LEU A 700 44.37 35.27 63.07
CA LEU A 700 43.64 34.88 61.85
C LEU A 700 43.96 33.44 61.38
N GLY A 701 45.20 32.97 61.58
CA GLY A 701 45.58 31.59 61.26
C GLY A 701 44.94 30.52 62.16
N VAL A 702 44.65 30.87 63.42
CA VAL A 702 43.94 29.98 64.37
C VAL A 702 42.45 29.96 64.03
N ILE A 703 41.89 31.12 63.69
CA ILE A 703 40.50 31.24 63.21
C ILE A 703 40.30 30.41 61.94
N ALA A 704 41.25 30.48 60.99
CA ALA A 704 41.24 29.68 59.76
C ALA A 704 41.18 28.17 60.04
N LYS A 705 42.01 27.68 60.98
CA LYS A 705 41.98 26.28 61.41
C LYS A 705 40.66 25.91 62.09
N ARG A 706 40.13 26.78 62.96
CA ARG A 706 38.88 26.54 63.71
C ARG A 706 37.66 26.48 62.79
N LEU A 707 37.59 27.38 61.82
CA LEU A 707 36.51 27.43 60.82
C LEU A 707 36.78 26.54 59.60
N LYS A 708 37.85 25.73 59.62
CA LYS A 708 38.24 24.81 58.55
C LYS A 708 38.25 25.45 57.16
N CYS A 709 38.77 26.67 57.04
CA CYS A 709 38.87 27.38 55.77
C CYS A 709 40.23 28.08 55.61
N ASP A 710 40.54 28.53 54.39
CA ASP A 710 41.82 29.15 54.09
C ASP A 710 41.97 30.53 54.75
N ARG A 711 43.21 30.88 55.13
CA ARG A 711 43.54 32.16 55.79
C ARG A 711 43.16 33.37 54.93
N ASN A 712 43.24 33.29 53.60
CA ASN A 712 42.82 34.39 52.73
C ASN A 712 41.31 34.57 52.75
N THR A 713 40.53 33.50 52.98
CA THR A 713 39.07 33.58 53.13
C THR A 713 38.72 34.31 54.43
N ILE A 714 39.42 34.01 55.52
CA ILE A 714 39.28 34.74 56.80
C ILE A 714 39.68 36.22 56.65
N THR A 715 40.77 36.49 55.93
CA THR A 715 41.25 37.85 55.68
C THR A 715 40.22 38.64 54.85
N LYS A 716 39.68 38.04 53.79
CA LYS A 716 38.58 38.65 53.02
C LYS A 716 37.30 38.81 53.84
N ALA A 717 37.01 37.88 54.76
CA ALA A 717 35.82 37.93 55.61
C ALA A 717 35.89 39.09 56.60
N ILE A 718 37.05 39.30 57.24
CA ILE A 718 37.24 40.43 58.16
C ILE A 718 37.27 41.75 57.40
N THR A 719 37.98 41.84 56.27
CA THR A 719 37.99 43.04 55.43
C THR A 719 36.58 43.40 54.96
N TYR A 720 35.82 42.41 54.46
CA TYR A 720 34.43 42.59 54.06
C TYR A 720 33.55 43.09 55.22
N TRP A 721 33.73 42.57 56.44
CA TRP A 721 32.93 42.99 57.61
C TRP A 721 33.09 44.48 57.94
N TYR A 722 34.34 44.98 57.84
CA TYR A 722 34.68 46.39 58.08
C TYR A 722 34.21 47.28 56.92
N GLU A 723 34.52 46.90 55.68
CA GLU A 723 34.12 47.63 54.47
C GLU A 723 32.59 47.73 54.32
N SER A 724 31.85 46.65 54.65
CA SER A 724 30.38 46.66 54.59
C SER A 724 29.73 47.57 55.63
N ARG A 725 30.51 48.12 56.56
CA ARG A 725 30.07 49.05 57.62
C ARG A 725 30.83 50.39 57.56
N GLU A 726 31.51 50.66 56.43
CA GLU A 726 32.26 51.90 56.18
C GLU A 726 33.39 52.18 57.19
N LEU A 727 33.98 51.11 57.75
CA LEU A 727 35.10 51.22 58.68
C LEU A 727 36.41 50.81 58.00
N GLU A 728 37.53 51.43 58.37
CA GLU A 728 38.85 51.02 57.89
C GLU A 728 39.27 49.68 58.49
N ALA A 729 39.56 48.70 57.63
CA ALA A 729 40.00 47.38 58.07
C ALA A 729 41.46 47.43 58.60
N PRO A 730 41.73 46.99 59.83
CA PRO A 730 43.07 47.03 60.39
C PRO A 730 44.01 46.02 59.71
N ASP A 731 45.24 46.46 59.39
CA ASP A 731 46.26 45.57 58.81
C ASP A 731 46.60 44.40 59.77
N GLY A 732 46.68 43.20 59.21
CA GLY A 732 46.91 41.96 59.95
C GLY A 732 48.24 41.93 60.70
N ARG A 733 49.26 42.68 60.24
CA ARG A 733 50.52 42.85 60.99
C ARG A 733 50.36 43.75 62.21
N THR A 734 49.65 44.86 62.05
CA THR A 734 49.34 45.82 63.12
C THR A 734 48.49 45.19 64.22
N ARG A 735 47.51 44.36 63.83
CA ARG A 735 46.69 43.59 64.76
C ARG A 735 47.48 42.55 65.55
N ARG A 736 48.44 41.87 64.91
CA ARG A 736 49.30 40.89 65.62
C ARG A 736 50.18 41.58 66.65
N LYS A 737 50.83 42.70 66.29
CA LYS A 737 51.65 43.49 67.22
C LYS A 737 50.85 44.02 68.42
N THR A 738 49.59 44.43 68.23
CA THR A 738 48.72 44.89 69.33
C THR A 738 48.27 43.75 70.25
N LEU A 739 48.04 42.56 69.71
CA LEU A 739 47.73 41.37 70.52
C LEU A 739 48.94 40.87 71.31
N ASP A 740 50.14 40.91 70.71
CA ASP A 740 51.38 40.51 71.39
C ASP A 740 51.71 41.47 72.55
N ARG A 741 51.58 42.79 72.36
CA ARG A 741 51.69 43.79 73.44
C ARG A 741 50.66 43.58 74.56
N LYS A 742 49.42 43.21 74.23
CA LYS A 742 48.37 42.90 75.24
C LYS A 742 48.69 41.61 76.03
N ARG A 743 49.33 40.62 75.41
CA ARG A 743 49.78 39.39 76.07
C ARG A 743 50.97 39.61 76.99
N GLU A 744 51.94 40.43 76.59
CA GLU A 744 53.06 40.84 77.45
C GLU A 744 52.57 41.62 78.67
N LYS A 745 51.61 42.53 78.49
CA LYS A 745 51.00 43.28 79.60
C LYS A 745 50.26 42.37 80.60
N ARG A 746 49.46 41.41 80.12
CA ARG A 746 48.78 40.43 80.99
C ARG A 746 49.75 39.54 81.77
N ARG A 747 50.84 39.08 81.14
CA ARG A 747 51.89 38.32 81.85
C ARG A 747 52.57 39.15 82.94
N GLY A 748 52.82 40.44 82.68
CA GLY A 748 53.39 41.35 83.68
C GLY A 748 52.45 41.69 84.84
N ASP A 749 51.14 41.72 84.61
CA ASP A 749 50.12 41.93 85.65
C ASP A 749 49.90 40.63 86.47
N GLU A 750 49.87 39.45 85.84
CA GLU A 750 49.81 38.14 86.52
C GLU A 750 51.07 37.88 87.37
N ASP A 751 52.27 38.24 86.90
CA ASP A 751 53.51 38.16 87.68
C ASP A 751 53.57 39.16 88.87
N ARG A 752 52.78 40.25 88.81
CA ARG A 752 52.63 41.22 89.92
C ARG A 752 51.62 40.74 90.95
N ASP A 753 50.49 40.19 90.53
CA ASP A 753 49.50 39.60 91.44
C ASP A 753 50.07 38.36 92.15
N SER A 754 50.83 37.52 91.43
CA SER A 754 51.55 36.37 92.03
C SER A 754 52.61 36.77 93.07
N LYS A 755 53.18 37.98 92.96
CA LYS A 755 54.13 38.53 93.94
C LYS A 755 53.46 39.23 95.12
N ASN A 756 52.26 39.77 94.95
CA ASN A 756 51.46 40.34 96.03
C ASN A 756 50.77 39.25 96.88
N ASP A 757 50.36 38.13 96.28
CA ASP A 757 49.80 36.97 96.99
C ASP A 757 50.85 36.14 97.75
N ALA A 758 52.14 36.38 97.52
CA ALA A 758 53.25 35.79 98.28
C ALA A 758 53.79 36.71 99.41
N ALA A 759 53.25 37.93 99.54
CA ALA A 759 53.63 38.93 100.55
C ALA A 759 52.46 39.32 101.48
N ALA A 760 51.33 38.61 101.40
CA ALA A 760 50.21 38.58 102.34
C ALA A 760 50.09 37.16 102.90
#